data_AF-A0A2N3FMV9-F1
#
_entry.id   AF-A0A2N3FMV9-F1
#
_cell.length_a   1.000
_cell.length_b   1.000
_cell.length_c   1.000
_cell.angle_alpha   90.00
_cell.angle_beta   90.00
_cell.angle_gamma   90.00
#
_symmetry.space_group_name_H-M   'P 1'
#
loop_
_entity.id
_entity.type
_entity.pdbx_description
1 polymer ?
#
loop_
_entity_poly.entity_id
_entity_poly.type
_entity_poly.pdbx_seq_one_letter_code
_entity_poly.pdbx_strand_id
1 'polypeptide(L)'
;MTESQPRKYDPIVVSSESTVVAEYVPDTAAEAAYQSEAALERELIRLLQSQAYEYLPIASEAGLIANLRAQLERLNQITFSDAEWTQFFGERIASANDGITEKTVRIQDDHIQLLKRDDGTTKNISLIDKLSIHNNHLQVINQYEVPAAATPDEAAPTYANRYDVTILVNGLPMVHIELKRRGVDLREAFNQINRYSRDSFWAGSGLFEYVQLFVISNGTLTKYYSNTTRDLHVKQASGSQRVKKTSNSYEFTSWWADAANRPIRDLTAFTRTFFAKHSLLNILTRYCVLTADKMLLVMRPYQIVAAERILNRIEVATNSRTLGTVAAGGYVWHTTGSGKTLTSFKAAQLATQLTSVSKVLFVVDRKDLDYQTMREYDRFQKGAANSNTSTAVLKKQLEDPSARIIITTIQKLATFIKANAGHEVTSEHVVIIFDECHRSQFGDMHSAITKAFKRYNLFGFTGTPIFAANAGTGGNPQLKTTEQAFGQKLHTYTIVDAIADKNVLPFRVDYVNTIKVGDVANKLVPGINTEDALLDPRRINEIVAYTLEHFDQKTKRSQSYVHSAVSNVDEVIQSRRRADEVRQSRRVRGFNAIFATASIDAARAYYKHFKGQQQDLTPDRRLKIAMIYSFGANEAVDDLLDDEGFDTGSLSKDARQFLDDAIRDYNQLFGTSYDTSADKFENYYKDLSMRLKNRELDLVIVVNMFLTGFDATTLNTLFVDKNLRAHGLIQAYSRTNRILNSVKTYGNIVTFRDLEEQTNDAISLFGNKEARGVVLLKPYGDYYADYAAKVDQLLEQFPLGMAIASEAAQKEFIALFGAILRLENILTSFDEFAGQELLTARQSQDYRSVYLDLHAEWRKD
;
A
#
# COMPACT_ATOMS: atom_id res chain seq x y z
N MET A 1 50.13 -17.74 22.86
CA MET A 1 48.70 -18.06 23.04
C MET A 1 47.92 -17.20 22.08
N THR A 2 47.54 -17.74 20.94
CA THR A 2 46.73 -17.07 19.92
C THR A 2 45.26 -17.32 20.25
N GLU A 3 44.54 -16.28 20.67
CA GLU A 3 43.10 -16.31 20.87
C GLU A 3 42.40 -16.70 19.55
N SER A 4 41.62 -17.76 19.60
CA SER A 4 40.80 -18.21 18.48
C SER A 4 39.72 -17.17 18.19
N GLN A 5 39.64 -16.72 16.93
CA GLN A 5 38.55 -15.87 16.45
C GLN A 5 37.17 -16.47 16.81
N PRO A 6 36.20 -15.64 17.23
CA PRO A 6 34.85 -16.10 17.53
C PRO A 6 34.23 -16.71 16.26
N ARG A 7 33.91 -18.01 16.32
CA ARG A 7 33.18 -18.69 15.26
C ARG A 7 31.78 -18.08 15.16
N LYS A 8 31.53 -17.40 14.05
CA LYS A 8 30.19 -16.93 13.67
C LYS A 8 29.44 -18.14 13.10
N TYR A 9 28.46 -18.64 13.84
CA TYR A 9 27.56 -19.67 13.34
C TYR A 9 26.44 -18.95 12.57
N ASP A 10 26.44 -19.04 11.25
CA ASP A 10 25.27 -18.65 10.46
C ASP A 10 24.22 -19.77 10.59
N PRO A 11 23.01 -19.48 11.08
CA PRO A 11 21.97 -20.50 11.19
C PRO A 11 21.60 -21.05 9.81
N ILE A 12 21.79 -22.35 9.62
CA ILE A 12 21.53 -23.07 8.35
C ILE A 12 20.02 -23.38 8.17
N VAL A 13 19.23 -23.28 9.24
CA VAL A 13 17.78 -23.50 9.24
C VAL A 13 17.08 -22.30 9.88
N VAL A 14 16.31 -21.55 9.09
CA VAL A 14 15.25 -20.68 9.61
C VAL A 14 14.15 -21.62 10.08
N SER A 15 13.85 -21.59 11.38
CA SER A 15 12.85 -22.38 12.12
C SER A 15 11.77 -23.09 11.29
N SER A 16 11.37 -24.30 11.71
CA SER A 16 10.14 -24.98 11.23
C SER A 16 8.84 -24.18 11.45
N GLU A 17 8.94 -23.00 12.06
CA GLU A 17 7.87 -22.06 12.36
C GLU A 17 7.89 -20.78 11.51
N SER A 18 8.60 -20.78 10.37
CA SER A 18 8.46 -19.68 9.41
C SER A 18 7.19 -19.83 8.59
N THR A 19 6.38 -18.77 8.54
CA THR A 19 5.15 -18.76 7.72
C THR A 19 5.47 -18.71 6.23
N VAL A 20 6.53 -17.98 5.86
CA VAL A 20 7.03 -17.86 4.50
C VAL A 20 8.31 -18.67 4.36
N VAL A 21 8.38 -19.51 3.33
CA VAL A 21 9.57 -20.33 3.05
C VAL A 21 10.77 -19.45 2.72
N ALA A 22 11.96 -19.84 3.19
CA ALA A 22 13.18 -19.08 2.96
C ALA A 22 13.52 -18.98 1.46
N GLU A 23 13.44 -20.12 0.77
CA GLU A 23 13.65 -20.26 -0.66
C GLU A 23 12.73 -21.37 -1.17
N TYR A 24 12.11 -21.14 -2.32
CA TYR A 24 11.37 -22.17 -3.05
C TYR A 24 12.11 -22.51 -4.34
N VAL A 25 12.43 -23.79 -4.52
CA VAL A 25 12.99 -24.33 -5.77
C VAL A 25 11.87 -25.09 -6.47
N PRO A 26 11.45 -24.67 -7.68
CA PRO A 26 10.43 -25.39 -8.45
C PRO A 26 10.90 -26.80 -8.76
N ASP A 27 9.98 -27.76 -8.65
CA ASP A 27 10.25 -29.12 -9.11
C ASP A 27 10.26 -29.12 -10.65
N THR A 28 11.36 -29.58 -11.27
CA THR A 28 11.54 -29.54 -12.73
C THR A 28 10.76 -30.62 -13.47
N ALA A 29 9.96 -31.43 -12.77
CA ALA A 29 9.13 -32.46 -13.37
C ALA A 29 8.09 -31.82 -14.31
N ALA A 30 8.30 -32.00 -15.62
CA ALA A 30 7.39 -31.52 -16.63
C ALA A 30 6.05 -32.25 -16.54
N GLU A 31 5.02 -31.59 -16.00
CA GLU A 31 3.64 -32.01 -16.22
C GLU A 31 3.29 -31.77 -17.69
N ALA A 32 3.58 -32.77 -18.54
CA ALA A 32 3.43 -32.70 -19.99
C ALA A 32 1.97 -32.82 -20.48
N ALA A 33 1.00 -33.00 -19.56
CA ALA A 33 -0.39 -33.28 -19.90
C ALA A 33 -1.32 -32.11 -19.60
N TYR A 34 -2.29 -31.88 -20.50
CA TYR A 34 -3.40 -30.96 -20.28
C TYR A 34 -4.19 -31.36 -19.02
N GLN A 35 -4.39 -30.41 -18.09
CA GLN A 35 -5.18 -30.59 -16.86
C GLN A 35 -6.52 -29.85 -16.98
N SER A 36 -7.63 -30.55 -16.78
CA SER A 36 -8.96 -29.93 -16.63
C SER A 36 -9.10 -29.27 -15.24
N GLU A 37 -10.12 -28.42 -15.06
CA GLU A 37 -10.47 -27.84 -13.75
C GLU A 37 -10.67 -28.94 -12.69
N ALA A 38 -11.43 -29.98 -13.02
CA ALA A 38 -11.62 -31.13 -12.13
C ALA A 38 -10.32 -31.89 -11.82
N ALA A 39 -9.33 -31.90 -12.73
CA ALA A 39 -8.03 -32.47 -12.45
C ALA A 39 -7.21 -31.60 -11.49
N LEU A 40 -7.21 -30.27 -11.69
CA LEU A 40 -6.58 -29.30 -10.79
C LEU A 40 -7.19 -29.38 -9.39
N GLU A 41 -8.51 -29.47 -9.30
CA GLU A 41 -9.24 -29.61 -8.04
C GLU A 41 -8.87 -30.89 -7.28
N ARG A 42 -8.88 -32.04 -7.97
CA ARG A 42 -8.48 -33.32 -7.35
C ARG A 42 -7.04 -33.29 -6.85
N GLU A 43 -6.14 -32.71 -7.63
CA GLU A 43 -4.73 -32.60 -7.22
C GLU A 43 -4.55 -31.64 -6.03
N LEU A 44 -5.26 -30.50 -6.03
CA LEU A 44 -5.29 -29.59 -4.90
C LEU A 44 -5.77 -30.29 -3.63
N ILE A 45 -6.89 -31.01 -3.68
CA ILE A 45 -7.42 -31.75 -2.52
C ILE A 45 -6.43 -32.81 -2.06
N ARG A 46 -5.83 -33.57 -2.99
CA ARG A 46 -4.81 -34.58 -2.66
C ARG A 46 -3.61 -33.98 -1.93
N LEU A 47 -3.12 -32.82 -2.39
CA LEU A 47 -2.01 -32.09 -1.76
C LEU A 47 -2.40 -31.53 -0.39
N LEU A 48 -3.62 -31.01 -0.23
CA LEU A 48 -4.13 -30.57 1.07
C LEU A 48 -4.22 -31.76 2.04
N GLN A 49 -4.75 -32.90 1.62
CA GLN A 49 -4.79 -34.12 2.45
C GLN A 49 -3.39 -34.56 2.89
N SER A 50 -2.39 -34.48 2.01
CA SER A 50 -0.99 -34.78 2.37
C SER A 50 -0.40 -33.81 3.40
N GLN A 51 -1.02 -32.64 3.59
CA GLN A 51 -0.66 -31.61 4.56
C GLN A 51 -1.59 -31.60 5.79
N ALA A 52 -2.22 -32.76 6.09
CA ALA A 52 -3.07 -32.99 7.25
C ALA A 52 -4.40 -32.20 7.27
N TYR A 53 -4.95 -31.90 6.08
CA TYR A 53 -6.33 -31.47 5.94
C TYR A 53 -7.24 -32.69 5.83
N GLU A 54 -8.30 -32.73 6.62
CA GLU A 54 -9.33 -33.77 6.50
C GLU A 54 -10.28 -33.43 5.34
N TYR A 55 -10.43 -34.34 4.39
CA TYR A 55 -11.43 -34.17 3.33
C TYR A 55 -12.81 -34.62 3.82
N LEU A 56 -13.82 -33.77 3.65
CA LEU A 56 -15.20 -34.08 4.00
C LEU A 56 -16.12 -33.90 2.78
N PRO A 57 -16.92 -34.91 2.40
CA PRO A 57 -17.88 -34.82 1.29
C PRO A 57 -19.18 -34.13 1.74
N ILE A 58 -19.08 -32.94 2.33
CA ILE A 58 -20.24 -32.15 2.77
C ILE A 58 -20.74 -31.33 1.58
N ALA A 59 -21.98 -31.61 1.16
CA ALA A 59 -22.67 -30.88 0.08
C ALA A 59 -23.96 -30.20 0.55
N SER A 60 -24.24 -30.15 1.86
CA SER A 60 -25.44 -29.54 2.41
C SER A 60 -25.15 -28.72 3.66
N GLU A 61 -26.01 -27.74 3.91
CA GLU A 61 -25.89 -26.85 5.07
C GLU A 61 -26.00 -27.61 6.40
N ALA A 62 -26.96 -28.55 6.50
CA ALA A 62 -27.12 -29.36 7.70
C ALA A 62 -25.84 -30.15 8.04
N GLY A 63 -25.15 -30.67 7.03
CA GLY A 63 -23.85 -31.33 7.22
C GLY A 63 -22.77 -30.37 7.69
N LEU A 64 -22.76 -29.15 7.18
CA LEU A 64 -21.81 -28.11 7.59
C LEU A 64 -22.02 -27.67 9.05
N ILE A 65 -23.27 -27.47 9.47
CA ILE A 65 -23.65 -27.11 10.85
C ILE A 65 -23.29 -28.25 11.81
N ALA A 66 -23.57 -29.50 11.46
CA ALA A 66 -23.22 -30.66 12.28
C ALA A 66 -21.70 -30.80 12.45
N ASN A 67 -20.93 -30.61 11.38
CA ASN A 67 -19.47 -30.61 11.45
C ASN A 67 -18.95 -29.46 12.34
N LEU A 68 -19.51 -28.25 12.18
CA LEU A 68 -19.13 -27.11 13.00
C LEU A 68 -19.32 -27.38 14.50
N ARG A 69 -20.48 -27.95 14.90
CA ARG A 69 -20.72 -28.36 16.28
C ARG A 69 -19.62 -29.29 16.79
N ALA A 70 -19.35 -30.36 16.05
CA ALA A 70 -18.35 -31.36 16.43
C ALA A 70 -16.93 -30.78 16.57
N GLN A 71 -16.54 -29.86 15.67
CA GLN A 71 -15.23 -29.21 15.75
C GLN A 71 -15.14 -28.23 16.92
N LEU A 72 -16.20 -27.49 17.23
CA LEU A 72 -16.22 -26.59 18.40
C LEU A 72 -16.23 -27.36 19.72
N GLU A 73 -16.95 -28.48 19.79
CA GLU A 73 -16.90 -29.42 20.91
C GLU A 73 -15.48 -29.93 21.16
N ARG A 74 -14.81 -30.36 20.08
CA ARG A 74 -13.44 -30.84 20.11
C ARG A 74 -12.44 -29.78 20.58
N LEU A 75 -12.51 -28.57 20.01
CA LEU A 75 -11.60 -27.48 20.35
C LEU A 75 -11.76 -27.04 21.81
N ASN A 76 -12.99 -26.99 22.31
CA ASN A 76 -13.31 -26.43 23.63
C ASN A 76 -13.45 -27.50 24.73
N GLN A 77 -13.27 -28.78 24.37
CA GLN A 77 -13.40 -29.94 25.25
C GLN A 77 -14.75 -29.90 26.00
N ILE A 78 -15.83 -29.82 25.23
CA ILE A 78 -17.22 -29.85 25.73
C ILE A 78 -18.09 -30.74 24.86
N THR A 79 -19.30 -30.98 25.35
CA THR A 79 -20.43 -31.47 24.56
C THR A 79 -21.56 -30.46 24.75
N PHE A 80 -22.16 -30.00 23.65
CA PHE A 80 -23.38 -29.20 23.73
C PHE A 80 -24.58 -30.12 23.90
N SER A 81 -25.56 -29.71 24.70
CA SER A 81 -26.92 -30.21 24.51
C SER A 81 -27.52 -29.66 23.20
N ASP A 82 -28.59 -30.25 22.70
CA ASP A 82 -29.24 -29.73 21.48
C ASP A 82 -29.83 -28.32 21.69
N ALA A 83 -30.30 -28.03 22.91
CA ALA A 83 -30.78 -26.71 23.29
C ALA A 83 -29.63 -25.70 23.34
N GLU A 84 -28.52 -26.05 24.01
CA GLU A 84 -27.31 -25.23 24.07
C GLU A 84 -26.77 -24.92 22.66
N TRP A 85 -26.70 -25.94 21.79
CA TRP A 85 -26.22 -25.76 20.42
C TRP A 85 -27.13 -24.85 19.60
N THR A 86 -28.44 -25.10 19.63
CA THR A 86 -29.41 -24.30 18.88
C THR A 86 -29.35 -22.83 19.29
N GLN A 87 -29.29 -22.57 20.60
CA GLN A 87 -29.16 -21.22 21.12
C GLN A 87 -27.82 -20.58 20.74
N PHE A 88 -26.70 -21.27 21.00
CA PHE A 88 -25.36 -20.75 20.74
C PHE A 88 -25.15 -20.48 19.24
N PHE A 89 -25.60 -21.39 18.38
CA PHE A 89 -25.53 -21.22 16.94
C PHE A 89 -26.34 -20.01 16.48
N GLY A 90 -27.61 -19.90 16.87
CA GLY A 90 -28.48 -18.80 16.45
C GLY A 90 -28.11 -17.43 17.02
N GLU A 91 -27.56 -17.37 18.24
CA GLU A 91 -27.24 -16.08 18.89
C GLU A 91 -25.80 -15.63 18.66
N ARG A 92 -24.84 -16.56 18.56
CA ARG A 92 -23.40 -16.25 18.58
C ARG A 92 -22.68 -16.56 17.27
N ILE A 93 -23.19 -17.47 16.45
CA ILE A 93 -22.55 -17.89 15.20
C ILE A 93 -23.26 -17.32 13.97
N ALA A 94 -24.57 -17.49 13.89
CA ALA A 94 -25.40 -17.19 12.73
C ALA A 94 -26.60 -16.32 13.12
N SER A 95 -26.33 -15.22 13.83
CA SER A 95 -27.37 -14.25 14.16
C SER A 95 -27.93 -13.60 12.90
N ALA A 96 -29.25 -13.41 12.85
CA ALA A 96 -29.96 -12.92 11.66
C ALA A 96 -29.51 -11.52 11.20
N ASN A 97 -28.90 -10.74 12.08
CA ASN A 97 -28.40 -9.39 11.76
C ASN A 97 -26.90 -9.35 11.40
N ASP A 98 -26.20 -10.49 11.43
CA ASP A 98 -24.78 -10.55 11.12
C ASP A 98 -24.55 -10.68 9.62
N GLY A 99 -23.70 -9.80 9.06
CA GLY A 99 -23.13 -10.00 7.74
C GLY A 99 -21.64 -10.36 7.79
N ILE A 100 -20.99 -10.24 6.63
CA ILE A 100 -19.53 -10.45 6.47
C ILE A 100 -18.71 -9.61 7.47
N THR A 101 -19.13 -8.38 7.74
CA THR A 101 -18.39 -7.45 8.61
C THR A 101 -18.39 -7.96 10.06
N GLU A 102 -19.54 -8.31 10.60
CA GLU A 102 -19.72 -8.81 11.97
C GLU A 102 -18.99 -10.14 12.15
N LYS A 103 -19.10 -11.06 11.17
CA LYS A 103 -18.40 -12.35 11.19
C LYS A 103 -16.89 -12.19 11.10
N THR A 104 -16.40 -11.21 10.36
CA THR A 104 -14.96 -10.87 10.32
C THR A 104 -14.49 -10.30 11.66
N VAL A 105 -15.22 -9.37 12.27
CA VAL A 105 -14.92 -8.84 13.63
C VAL A 105 -14.87 -9.99 14.63
N ARG A 106 -15.82 -10.94 14.54
CA ARG A 106 -15.86 -12.12 15.40
C ARG A 106 -14.60 -12.98 15.26
N ILE A 107 -14.13 -13.26 14.06
CA ILE A 107 -12.90 -14.05 13.90
C ILE A 107 -11.65 -13.27 14.30
N GLN A 108 -11.58 -11.97 14.01
CA GLN A 108 -10.36 -11.19 14.23
C GLN A 108 -10.20 -10.70 15.68
N ASP A 109 -11.26 -10.16 16.28
CA ASP A 109 -11.22 -9.53 17.60
C ASP A 109 -12.02 -10.30 18.66
N ASP A 110 -13.23 -10.79 18.32
CA ASP A 110 -14.18 -11.39 19.27
C ASP A 110 -14.34 -12.92 19.10
N HIS A 111 -13.21 -13.62 19.04
CA HIS A 111 -13.18 -15.05 18.68
C HIS A 111 -13.54 -15.98 19.85
N ILE A 112 -13.82 -15.43 21.03
CA ILE A 112 -14.25 -16.16 22.22
C ILE A 112 -15.68 -15.73 22.55
N GLN A 113 -16.63 -16.64 22.36
CA GLN A 113 -18.05 -16.40 22.55
C GLN A 113 -18.56 -17.02 23.85
N LEU A 114 -19.47 -16.34 24.54
CA LEU A 114 -20.05 -16.85 25.79
C LEU A 114 -21.18 -17.83 25.50
N LEU A 115 -21.05 -19.05 26.02
CA LEU A 115 -22.11 -20.05 26.12
C LEU A 115 -22.73 -19.99 27.51
N LYS A 116 -24.04 -19.74 27.60
CA LYS A 116 -24.82 -20.01 28.81
C LYS A 116 -25.27 -21.47 28.76
N ARG A 117 -24.90 -22.24 29.77
CA ARG A 117 -25.18 -23.68 29.85
C ARG A 117 -26.54 -23.96 30.46
N ASP A 118 -27.05 -25.16 30.24
CA ASP A 118 -28.34 -25.61 30.78
C ASP A 118 -28.36 -25.61 32.33
N ASP A 119 -27.19 -25.83 32.96
CA ASP A 119 -27.02 -25.78 34.42
C ASP A 119 -26.93 -24.34 34.99
N GLY A 120 -27.07 -23.32 34.15
CA GLY A 120 -26.98 -21.90 34.51
C GLY A 120 -25.56 -21.34 34.57
N THR A 121 -24.52 -22.17 34.39
CA THR A 121 -23.13 -21.70 34.31
C THR A 121 -22.82 -21.02 32.98
N THR A 122 -21.70 -20.31 32.89
CA THR A 122 -21.22 -19.70 31.64
C THR A 122 -19.85 -20.24 31.28
N LYS A 123 -19.63 -20.56 30.01
CA LYS A 123 -18.34 -21.03 29.49
C LYS A 123 -17.90 -20.21 28.27
N ASN A 124 -16.60 -19.92 28.22
CA ASN A 124 -15.96 -19.29 27.07
C ASN A 124 -15.74 -20.34 25.97
N ILE A 125 -16.30 -20.11 24.78
CA ILE A 125 -16.16 -20.96 23.60
C ILE A 125 -15.28 -20.25 22.59
N SER A 126 -14.07 -20.76 22.39
CA SER A 126 -13.17 -20.30 21.35
C SER A 126 -13.62 -20.83 19.98
N LEU A 127 -13.71 -19.96 18.99
CA LEU A 127 -13.98 -20.32 17.60
C LEU A 127 -12.69 -20.67 16.85
N ILE A 128 -11.59 -20.03 17.24
CA ILE A 128 -10.24 -20.26 16.73
C ILE A 128 -9.24 -20.02 17.86
N ASP A 129 -8.30 -20.94 18.06
CA ASP A 129 -7.22 -20.78 19.04
C ASP A 129 -6.10 -19.95 18.41
N LYS A 130 -5.95 -18.70 18.85
CA LYS A 130 -4.89 -17.80 18.36
C LYS A 130 -3.58 -17.91 19.14
N LEU A 131 -3.62 -18.49 20.33
CA LEU A 131 -2.44 -18.66 21.18
C LEU A 131 -1.64 -19.87 20.74
N SER A 132 -2.32 -21.01 20.59
CA SER A 132 -1.75 -22.27 20.14
C SER A 132 -2.38 -22.67 18.81
N ILE A 133 -1.91 -22.04 17.73
CA ILE A 133 -2.53 -22.15 16.40
C ILE A 133 -2.73 -23.59 15.93
N HIS A 134 -1.87 -24.53 16.33
CA HIS A 134 -1.93 -25.92 15.92
C HIS A 134 -3.07 -26.74 16.57
N ASN A 135 -3.72 -26.21 17.61
CA ASN A 135 -4.95 -26.76 18.19
C ASN A 135 -6.13 -26.65 17.22
N ASN A 136 -6.06 -25.76 16.23
CA ASN A 136 -7.07 -25.65 15.20
C ASN A 136 -7.00 -26.83 14.22
N HIS A 137 -8.18 -27.27 13.80
CA HIS A 137 -8.37 -28.34 12.82
C HIS A 137 -8.68 -27.77 11.44
N LEU A 138 -7.98 -28.29 10.43
CA LEU A 138 -8.16 -27.90 9.04
C LEU A 138 -8.88 -29.02 8.30
N GLN A 139 -9.92 -28.63 7.57
CA GLN A 139 -10.69 -29.55 6.74
C GLN A 139 -10.88 -28.92 5.36
N VAL A 140 -11.15 -29.73 4.35
CA VAL A 140 -11.41 -29.28 2.99
C VAL A 140 -12.71 -29.92 2.49
N ILE A 141 -13.57 -29.09 1.93
CA ILE A 141 -14.79 -29.50 1.22
C ILE A 141 -14.71 -29.00 -0.23
N ASN A 142 -15.44 -29.65 -1.12
CA ASN A 142 -15.51 -29.25 -2.51
C ASN A 142 -16.92 -29.44 -3.08
N GLN A 143 -17.21 -28.75 -4.18
CA GLN A 143 -18.47 -28.85 -4.91
C GLN A 143 -19.70 -28.62 -4.02
N TYR A 144 -19.60 -27.69 -3.05
CA TYR A 144 -20.72 -27.37 -2.16
C TYR A 144 -21.83 -26.68 -2.95
N GLU A 145 -23.04 -27.23 -2.90
CA GLU A 145 -24.19 -26.74 -3.67
C GLU A 145 -25.09 -25.86 -2.81
N VAL A 146 -25.38 -24.66 -3.31
CA VAL A 146 -26.42 -23.79 -2.77
C VAL A 146 -27.61 -23.85 -3.73
N PRO A 147 -28.75 -24.42 -3.31
CA PRO A 147 -29.92 -24.53 -4.16
C PRO A 147 -30.50 -23.15 -4.47
N ALA A 148 -31.19 -23.04 -5.61
CA ALA A 148 -31.98 -21.86 -5.91
C ALA A 148 -33.18 -21.78 -4.96
N ALA A 149 -33.64 -20.57 -4.65
CA ALA A 149 -34.84 -20.34 -3.88
C ALA A 149 -36.04 -21.03 -4.54
N ALA A 150 -36.69 -21.93 -3.79
CA ALA A 150 -37.91 -22.59 -4.23
C ALA A 150 -39.12 -21.65 -4.15
N THR A 151 -39.06 -20.66 -3.24
CA THR A 151 -40.07 -19.62 -3.06
C THR A 151 -39.42 -18.24 -2.86
N PRO A 152 -40.13 -17.11 -3.09
CA PRO A 152 -39.58 -15.77 -2.96
C PRO A 152 -39.13 -15.38 -1.54
N ASP A 153 -39.65 -16.06 -0.51
CA ASP A 153 -39.41 -15.75 0.90
C ASP A 153 -38.27 -16.61 1.52
N GLU A 154 -37.70 -17.54 0.74
CA GLU A 154 -36.59 -18.38 1.19
C GLU A 154 -35.27 -17.59 1.16
N ALA A 155 -34.45 -17.73 2.21
CA ALA A 155 -33.12 -17.13 2.29
C ALA A 155 -32.12 -17.88 1.38
N ALA A 156 -32.38 -17.87 0.07
CA ALA A 156 -31.64 -18.62 -0.94
C ALA A 156 -31.42 -17.78 -2.23
N PRO A 157 -30.36 -18.07 -3.01
CA PRO A 157 -30.05 -17.35 -4.24
C PRO A 157 -31.11 -17.59 -5.32
N THR A 158 -31.27 -16.66 -6.27
CA THR A 158 -32.17 -16.83 -7.43
C THR A 158 -31.77 -18.01 -8.33
N TYR A 159 -30.48 -18.33 -8.40
CA TYR A 159 -29.93 -19.42 -9.19
C TYR A 159 -29.11 -20.34 -8.31
N ALA A 160 -29.08 -21.63 -8.63
CA ALA A 160 -28.23 -22.58 -7.93
C ALA A 160 -26.75 -22.22 -8.17
N ASN A 161 -25.95 -22.27 -7.11
CA ASN A 161 -24.51 -22.01 -7.18
C ASN A 161 -23.75 -23.23 -6.69
N ARG A 162 -22.55 -23.44 -7.25
CA ARG A 162 -21.64 -24.49 -6.81
C ARG A 162 -20.27 -23.89 -6.52
N TYR A 163 -19.78 -24.15 -5.32
CA TYR A 163 -18.50 -23.64 -4.84
C TYR A 163 -17.41 -24.68 -5.08
N ASP A 164 -16.30 -24.28 -5.68
CA ASP A 164 -15.23 -25.19 -6.09
C ASP A 164 -14.56 -25.86 -4.89
N VAL A 165 -13.73 -25.14 -4.13
CA VAL A 165 -13.02 -25.69 -2.96
C VAL A 165 -13.07 -24.70 -1.81
N THR A 166 -13.35 -25.20 -0.60
CA THR A 166 -13.41 -24.38 0.61
C THR A 166 -12.66 -25.06 1.74
N ILE A 167 -11.79 -24.29 2.40
CA ILE A 167 -11.08 -24.73 3.60
C ILE A 167 -11.88 -24.30 4.83
N LEU A 168 -12.16 -25.28 5.67
CA LEU A 168 -12.78 -25.08 6.97
C LEU A 168 -11.70 -25.03 8.05
N VAL A 169 -11.82 -24.07 8.96
CA VAL A 169 -11.02 -23.99 10.19
C VAL A 169 -11.98 -24.18 11.35
N ASN A 170 -11.81 -25.28 12.08
CA ASN A 170 -12.74 -25.71 13.12
C ASN A 170 -14.20 -25.77 12.62
N GLY A 171 -14.40 -26.21 11.38
CA GLY A 171 -15.72 -26.32 10.73
C GLY A 171 -16.27 -25.02 10.14
N LEU A 172 -15.66 -23.85 10.40
CA LEU A 172 -16.05 -22.58 9.77
C LEU A 172 -15.36 -22.38 8.41
N PRO A 173 -16.08 -22.00 7.34
CA PRO A 173 -15.46 -21.71 6.05
C PRO A 173 -14.67 -20.40 6.15
N MET A 174 -13.33 -20.50 6.12
CA MET A 174 -12.44 -19.32 6.28
C MET A 174 -11.63 -18.99 5.03
N VAL A 175 -11.43 -19.97 4.13
CA VAL A 175 -10.79 -19.73 2.83
C VAL A 175 -11.63 -20.35 1.73
N HIS A 176 -11.90 -19.57 0.70
CA HIS A 176 -12.59 -20.05 -0.50
C HIS A 176 -11.66 -19.92 -1.71
N ILE A 177 -11.59 -21.00 -2.50
CA ILE A 177 -10.69 -21.14 -3.64
C ILE A 177 -11.54 -21.33 -4.88
N GLU A 178 -11.36 -20.45 -5.85
CA GLU A 178 -12.00 -20.52 -7.17
C GLU A 178 -10.97 -20.93 -8.21
N LEU A 179 -11.28 -22.00 -8.95
CA LEU A 179 -10.41 -22.56 -9.98
C LEU A 179 -10.94 -22.27 -11.38
N LYS A 180 -9.99 -22.09 -12.30
CA LYS A 180 -10.24 -22.00 -13.73
C LYS A 180 -9.28 -22.90 -14.49
N ARG A 181 -9.67 -23.31 -15.70
CA ARG A 181 -8.79 -24.04 -16.61
C ARG A 181 -7.60 -23.17 -17.00
N ARG A 182 -6.45 -23.82 -17.23
CA ARG A 182 -5.25 -23.13 -17.74
C ARG A 182 -5.58 -22.36 -19.02
N GLY A 183 -5.06 -21.14 -19.13
CA GLY A 183 -5.33 -20.22 -20.25
C GLY A 183 -6.48 -19.24 -20.05
N VAL A 184 -7.32 -19.42 -19.03
CA VAL A 184 -8.36 -18.43 -18.65
C VAL A 184 -7.75 -17.32 -17.78
N ASP A 185 -8.17 -16.06 -17.99
CA ASP A 185 -7.75 -14.93 -17.18
C ASP A 185 -8.27 -15.07 -15.74
N LEU A 186 -7.40 -14.87 -14.75
CA LEU A 186 -7.74 -14.87 -13.32
C LEU A 186 -8.83 -13.84 -12.96
N ARG A 187 -8.99 -12.79 -13.76
CA ARG A 187 -10.09 -11.82 -13.56
C ARG A 187 -11.47 -12.49 -13.63
N GLU A 188 -11.63 -13.58 -14.37
CA GLU A 188 -12.89 -14.33 -14.40
C GLU A 188 -13.17 -15.04 -13.08
N ALA A 189 -12.17 -15.70 -12.49
CA ALA A 189 -12.28 -16.28 -11.15
C ALA A 189 -12.61 -15.20 -10.10
N PHE A 190 -11.93 -14.05 -10.17
CA PHE A 190 -12.21 -12.91 -9.31
C PHE A 190 -13.65 -12.39 -9.46
N ASN A 191 -14.16 -12.31 -10.70
CA ASN A 191 -15.53 -11.91 -10.97
C ASN A 191 -16.54 -12.95 -10.48
N GLN A 192 -16.20 -14.24 -10.51
CA GLN A 192 -17.04 -15.31 -9.98
C GLN A 192 -17.24 -15.17 -8.47
N ILE A 193 -16.16 -15.04 -7.70
CA ILE A 193 -16.23 -14.85 -6.24
C ILE A 193 -17.08 -13.63 -5.89
N ASN A 194 -16.94 -12.55 -6.67
CA ASN A 194 -17.75 -11.35 -6.50
C ASN A 194 -19.25 -11.58 -6.73
N ARG A 195 -19.63 -12.50 -7.63
CA ARG A 195 -21.02 -12.93 -7.78
C ARG A 195 -21.47 -13.69 -6.53
N TYR A 196 -20.68 -14.66 -6.07
CA TYR A 196 -21.05 -15.46 -4.90
C TYR A 196 -21.27 -14.62 -3.64
N SER A 197 -20.36 -13.68 -3.35
CA SER A 197 -20.48 -12.79 -2.19
C SER A 197 -21.75 -11.95 -2.20
N ARG A 198 -22.23 -11.54 -3.39
CA ARG A 198 -23.44 -10.74 -3.52
C ARG A 198 -24.71 -11.59 -3.55
N ASP A 199 -24.64 -12.73 -4.24
CA ASP A 199 -25.83 -13.43 -4.68
C ASP A 199 -26.09 -14.70 -3.85
N SER A 200 -25.11 -15.25 -3.10
CA SER A 200 -25.25 -16.59 -2.50
C SER A 200 -24.59 -16.84 -1.14
N PHE A 201 -23.51 -16.12 -0.74
CA PHE A 201 -22.83 -16.43 0.54
C PHE A 201 -23.69 -16.18 1.78
N TRP A 202 -24.69 -15.30 1.67
CA TRP A 202 -25.68 -15.02 2.70
C TRP A 202 -26.77 -16.10 2.82
N ALA A 203 -26.83 -17.07 1.90
CA ALA A 203 -27.88 -18.08 1.87
C ALA A 203 -27.86 -18.98 3.11
N GLY A 204 -29.04 -19.48 3.50
CA GLY A 204 -29.24 -20.25 4.72
C GLY A 204 -28.86 -19.44 5.96
N SER A 205 -27.95 -20.00 6.76
CA SER A 205 -27.37 -19.41 7.97
C SER A 205 -26.21 -18.43 7.67
N GLY A 206 -25.90 -18.21 6.39
CA GLY A 206 -24.83 -17.32 5.95
C GLY A 206 -23.43 -17.75 6.39
N LEU A 207 -23.18 -19.05 6.59
CA LEU A 207 -21.87 -19.51 7.10
C LEU A 207 -20.71 -19.13 6.18
N PHE A 208 -20.93 -19.05 4.87
CA PHE A 208 -19.89 -18.63 3.91
C PHE A 208 -19.49 -17.16 4.03
N GLU A 209 -20.23 -16.34 4.77
CA GLU A 209 -19.81 -14.97 5.11
C GLU A 209 -18.65 -14.94 6.12
N TYR A 210 -18.28 -16.08 6.72
CA TYR A 210 -17.06 -16.21 7.53
C TYR A 210 -15.77 -16.26 6.72
N VAL A 211 -15.84 -16.38 5.40
CA VAL A 211 -14.63 -16.44 4.55
C VAL A 211 -13.80 -15.18 4.78
N GLN A 212 -12.54 -15.39 5.19
CA GLN A 212 -11.57 -14.33 5.46
C GLN A 212 -10.70 -14.07 4.24
N LEU A 213 -10.31 -15.15 3.54
CA LEU A 213 -9.40 -15.11 2.40
C LEU A 213 -10.03 -15.76 1.17
N PHE A 214 -9.78 -15.15 0.02
CA PHE A 214 -10.08 -15.70 -1.28
C PHE A 214 -8.78 -16.07 -2.00
N VAL A 215 -8.78 -17.22 -2.65
CA VAL A 215 -7.70 -17.66 -3.55
C VAL A 215 -8.30 -17.89 -4.93
N ILE A 216 -7.65 -17.35 -5.96
CA ILE A 216 -8.02 -17.54 -7.36
C ILE A 216 -6.86 -18.19 -8.08
N SER A 217 -7.14 -19.25 -8.85
CA SER A 217 -6.10 -19.92 -9.62
C SER A 217 -6.61 -20.39 -10.97
N ASN A 218 -5.73 -20.38 -11.96
CA ASN A 218 -5.94 -21.09 -13.23
C ASN A 218 -4.95 -22.26 -13.41
N GLY A 219 -4.37 -22.75 -12.31
CA GLY A 219 -3.28 -23.73 -12.29
C GLY A 219 -1.90 -23.08 -12.45
N THR A 220 -1.71 -22.24 -13.46
CA THR A 220 -0.41 -21.59 -13.75
C THR A 220 -0.15 -20.37 -12.89
N LEU A 221 -1.19 -19.58 -12.63
CA LEU A 221 -1.14 -18.34 -11.87
C LEU A 221 -2.10 -18.48 -10.69
N THR A 222 -1.62 -18.16 -9.50
CA THR A 222 -2.40 -18.22 -8.27
C THR A 222 -2.21 -16.94 -7.47
N LYS A 223 -3.33 -16.32 -7.07
CA LYS A 223 -3.34 -15.11 -6.25
C LYS A 223 -4.27 -15.25 -5.06
N TYR A 224 -4.01 -14.46 -4.03
CA TYR A 224 -4.86 -14.40 -2.84
C TYR A 224 -5.19 -12.95 -2.46
N TYR A 225 -6.29 -12.77 -1.74
CA TYR A 225 -6.75 -11.48 -1.24
C TYR A 225 -7.74 -11.63 -0.07
N SER A 226 -7.96 -10.57 0.70
CA SER A 226 -8.92 -10.56 1.81
C SER A 226 -10.34 -10.31 1.34
N ASN A 227 -11.32 -10.74 2.14
CA ASN A 227 -12.74 -10.62 1.82
C ASN A 227 -13.22 -9.17 1.59
N THR A 228 -12.57 -8.16 2.17
CA THR A 228 -12.94 -6.76 1.99
C THR A 228 -12.19 -6.04 0.85
N THR A 229 -11.35 -6.74 0.07
CA THR A 229 -10.56 -6.11 -1.02
C THR A 229 -11.45 -5.34 -2.00
N ARG A 230 -12.65 -5.86 -2.29
CA ARG A 230 -13.63 -5.18 -3.14
C ARG A 230 -14.24 -3.97 -2.45
N ASP A 231 -14.68 -4.10 -1.20
CA ASP A 231 -15.35 -3.04 -0.45
C ASP A 231 -14.44 -1.84 -0.17
N LEU A 232 -13.13 -2.06 -0.03
CA LEU A 232 -12.11 -1.00 0.02
C LEU A 232 -12.21 -0.05 -1.19
N HIS A 233 -12.65 -0.55 -2.35
CA HIS A 233 -12.78 0.23 -3.59
C HIS A 233 -14.23 0.56 -3.95
N VAL A 234 -15.22 -0.22 -3.51
CA VAL A 234 -16.64 0.07 -3.77
C VAL A 234 -17.21 1.11 -2.80
N LYS A 235 -16.82 1.11 -1.50
CA LYS A 235 -17.15 2.23 -0.60
C LYS A 235 -16.44 3.53 -1.00
N GLN A 236 -15.38 3.42 -1.81
CA GLN A 236 -14.81 4.55 -2.52
C GLN A 236 -15.64 5.03 -3.73
N ALA A 237 -16.69 4.30 -4.14
CA ALA A 237 -17.44 4.51 -5.37
C ALA A 237 -18.98 4.53 -5.21
N SER A 238 -19.56 4.34 -4.02
CA SER A 238 -21.01 4.29 -3.84
C SER A 238 -21.66 5.66 -3.61
N GLY A 239 -22.33 6.16 -4.66
CA GLY A 239 -23.65 6.81 -4.61
C GLY A 239 -24.65 5.96 -5.44
N SER A 240 -25.96 6.17 -5.25
CA SER A 240 -27.08 5.27 -5.59
C SER A 240 -27.36 4.95 -7.07
N GLN A 241 -26.43 5.13 -8.01
CA GLN A 241 -26.64 4.76 -9.41
C GLN A 241 -25.80 3.56 -9.85
N ARG A 242 -26.39 2.71 -10.70
CA ARG A 242 -25.75 1.57 -11.40
C ARG A 242 -24.53 2.07 -12.20
N VAL A 243 -23.37 2.17 -11.57
CA VAL A 243 -22.10 2.43 -12.26
C VAL A 243 -21.59 1.11 -12.85
N LYS A 244 -21.16 1.15 -14.13
CA LYS A 244 -20.49 0.03 -14.82
C LYS A 244 -19.36 -0.53 -13.95
N LYS A 245 -19.39 -1.85 -13.72
CA LYS A 245 -18.38 -2.63 -12.99
C LYS A 245 -16.97 -2.34 -13.53
N THR A 246 -16.16 -1.58 -12.81
CA THR A 246 -14.73 -1.41 -13.14
C THR A 246 -13.90 -2.45 -12.41
N SER A 247 -12.89 -2.97 -13.11
CA SER A 247 -12.03 -4.09 -12.70
C SER A 247 -10.94 -3.72 -11.68
N ASN A 248 -11.01 -2.52 -11.08
CA ASN A 248 -9.92 -1.88 -10.32
C ASN A 248 -9.56 -2.59 -9.01
N SER A 249 -10.42 -3.46 -8.48
CA SER A 249 -10.14 -4.21 -7.25
C SER A 249 -9.24 -5.44 -7.48
N TYR A 250 -9.12 -5.91 -8.73
CA TYR A 250 -8.26 -7.05 -9.06
C TYR A 250 -6.78 -6.68 -8.90
N GLU A 251 -6.40 -5.43 -9.14
CA GLU A 251 -5.03 -4.92 -9.02
C GLU A 251 -4.50 -5.03 -7.58
N PHE A 252 -5.38 -5.22 -6.59
CA PHE A 252 -5.03 -5.36 -5.17
C PHE A 252 -4.88 -6.83 -4.72
N THR A 253 -5.04 -7.79 -5.64
CA THR A 253 -4.76 -9.21 -5.40
C THR A 253 -3.25 -9.47 -5.38
N SER A 254 -2.79 -10.27 -4.41
CA SER A 254 -1.36 -10.47 -4.15
C SER A 254 -0.87 -11.83 -4.64
N TRP A 255 0.38 -11.87 -5.10
CA TRP A 255 1.13 -13.11 -5.32
C TRP A 255 1.66 -13.63 -3.98
N TRP A 256 1.72 -14.95 -3.81
CA TRP A 256 2.58 -15.54 -2.79
C TRP A 256 4.03 -15.54 -3.27
N ALA A 257 5.00 -15.54 -2.35
CA ALA A 257 6.42 -15.48 -2.66
C ALA A 257 7.25 -16.12 -1.55
N ASP A 258 8.50 -16.46 -1.86
CA ASP A 258 9.50 -16.83 -0.86
C ASP A 258 10.10 -15.61 -0.15
N ALA A 259 10.99 -15.83 0.82
CA ALA A 259 11.64 -14.77 1.58
C ALA A 259 12.68 -13.96 0.78
N ALA A 260 12.93 -14.33 -0.48
CA ALA A 260 13.73 -13.57 -1.45
C ALA A 260 12.84 -12.78 -2.43
N ASN A 261 11.54 -12.67 -2.15
CA ASN A 261 10.53 -12.00 -2.98
C ASN A 261 10.31 -12.66 -4.35
N ARG A 262 10.70 -13.93 -4.55
CA ARG A 262 10.42 -14.63 -5.81
C ARG A 262 8.98 -15.14 -5.82
N PRO A 263 8.14 -14.73 -6.79
CA PRO A 263 6.74 -15.14 -6.81
C PRO A 263 6.55 -16.66 -7.01
N ILE A 264 5.69 -17.25 -6.19
CA ILE A 264 5.26 -18.65 -6.28
C ILE A 264 3.87 -18.65 -6.92
N ARG A 265 3.83 -18.85 -8.24
CA ARG A 265 2.61 -18.64 -9.06
C ARG A 265 1.83 -19.93 -9.32
N ASP A 266 2.53 -21.04 -9.51
CA ASP A 266 1.90 -22.34 -9.80
C ASP A 266 1.09 -22.84 -8.60
N LEU A 267 -0.08 -23.44 -8.87
CA LEU A 267 -1.02 -23.90 -7.85
C LEU A 267 -0.43 -24.99 -6.94
N THR A 268 0.36 -25.92 -7.48
CA THR A 268 0.97 -27.00 -6.71
C THR A 268 2.01 -26.44 -5.75
N ALA A 269 2.87 -25.55 -6.25
CA ALA A 269 3.85 -24.84 -5.44
C ALA A 269 3.19 -24.00 -4.34
N PHE A 270 2.18 -23.21 -4.73
CA PHE A 270 1.39 -22.40 -3.81
C PHE A 270 0.75 -23.26 -2.72
N THR A 271 0.20 -24.41 -3.08
CA THR A 271 -0.46 -25.31 -2.12
C THR A 271 0.51 -25.87 -1.09
N ARG A 272 1.73 -26.23 -1.51
CA ARG A 272 2.76 -26.75 -0.60
C ARG A 272 3.33 -25.70 0.35
N THR A 273 3.21 -24.42 0.01
CA THR A 273 3.78 -23.32 0.81
C THR A 273 2.72 -22.53 1.55
N PHE A 274 1.74 -21.94 0.85
CA PHE A 274 0.71 -21.09 1.45
C PHE A 274 -0.28 -21.92 2.27
N PHE A 275 -0.68 -23.08 1.77
CA PHE A 275 -1.59 -23.99 2.48
C PHE A 275 -0.88 -24.99 3.41
N ALA A 276 0.42 -24.82 3.68
CA ALA A 276 1.03 -25.52 4.79
C ALA A 276 0.27 -25.18 6.08
N LYS A 277 -0.07 -26.19 6.90
CA LYS A 277 -0.94 -26.01 8.08
C LYS A 277 -0.50 -24.84 8.97
N HIS A 278 0.81 -24.77 9.26
CA HIS A 278 1.41 -23.68 10.03
C HIS A 278 1.21 -22.32 9.36
N SER A 279 1.55 -22.23 8.07
CA SER A 279 1.49 -20.98 7.30
C SER A 279 0.07 -20.42 7.21
N LEU A 280 -0.90 -21.24 6.81
CA LEU A 280 -2.28 -20.78 6.68
C LEU A 280 -2.85 -20.29 8.01
N LEU A 281 -2.64 -21.04 9.09
CA LEU A 281 -3.15 -20.69 10.41
C LEU A 281 -2.51 -19.40 10.91
N ASN A 282 -1.19 -19.24 10.78
CA ASN A 282 -0.53 -17.97 11.11
C ASN A 282 -1.04 -16.80 10.28
N ILE A 283 -1.31 -16.99 8.98
CA ILE A 283 -1.89 -15.92 8.15
C ILE A 283 -3.24 -15.49 8.74
N LEU A 284 -4.14 -16.46 9.00
CA LEU A 284 -5.49 -16.18 9.51
C LEU A 284 -5.50 -15.58 10.92
N THR A 285 -4.61 -16.02 11.81
CA THR A 285 -4.62 -15.62 13.23
C THR A 285 -3.68 -14.46 13.55
N ARG A 286 -2.55 -14.34 12.83
CA ARG A 286 -1.48 -13.37 13.12
C ARG A 286 -1.28 -12.35 12.02
N TYR A 287 -1.47 -12.66 10.75
CA TYR A 287 -1.10 -11.74 9.65
C TYR A 287 -2.27 -11.18 8.84
N CYS A 288 -3.49 -11.40 9.31
CA CYS A 288 -4.63 -10.55 9.00
C CYS A 288 -4.69 -9.36 9.98
N VAL A 289 -5.07 -8.19 9.47
CA VAL A 289 -5.24 -6.96 10.22
C VAL A 289 -6.64 -6.44 9.96
N LEU A 290 -7.46 -6.41 11.01
CA LEU A 290 -8.75 -5.73 10.99
C LEU A 290 -8.54 -4.27 11.35
N THR A 291 -8.93 -3.36 10.46
CA THR A 291 -8.84 -1.93 10.73
C THR A 291 -10.01 -1.47 11.62
N ALA A 292 -9.90 -0.31 12.25
CA ALA A 292 -10.97 0.37 12.99
C ALA A 292 -12.24 0.58 12.13
N ASP A 293 -12.07 0.77 10.81
CA ASP A 293 -13.19 0.84 9.85
C ASP A 293 -13.79 -0.54 9.50
N LYS A 294 -13.42 -1.59 10.23
CA LYS A 294 -13.80 -3.00 10.04
C LYS A 294 -13.44 -3.56 8.66
N MET A 295 -12.32 -3.11 8.09
CA MET A 295 -11.78 -3.63 6.83
C MET A 295 -10.68 -4.66 7.12
N LEU A 296 -10.75 -5.82 6.47
CA LEU A 296 -9.76 -6.87 6.61
C LEU A 296 -8.63 -6.67 5.59
N LEU A 297 -7.40 -6.56 6.08
CA LEU A 297 -6.19 -6.56 5.27
C LEU A 297 -5.43 -7.84 5.53
N VAL A 298 -4.96 -8.51 4.49
CA VAL A 298 -4.01 -9.62 4.62
C VAL A 298 -2.61 -9.13 4.26
N MET A 299 -1.63 -9.43 5.11
CA MET A 299 -0.24 -9.04 4.85
C MET A 299 0.33 -9.81 3.65
N ARG A 300 1.23 -9.14 2.93
CA ARG A 300 2.02 -9.70 1.82
C ARG A 300 3.23 -10.48 2.35
N PRO A 301 3.80 -11.42 1.57
CA PRO A 301 4.87 -12.29 2.04
C PRO A 301 6.06 -11.52 2.63
N TYR A 302 6.54 -10.48 1.93
CA TYR A 302 7.65 -9.64 2.39
C TYR A 302 7.37 -8.91 3.73
N GLN A 303 6.10 -8.64 4.02
CA GLN A 303 5.69 -8.02 5.29
C GLN A 303 5.71 -9.05 6.42
N ILE A 304 5.22 -10.27 6.15
CA ILE A 304 5.26 -11.39 7.09
C ILE A 304 6.71 -11.73 7.44
N VAL A 305 7.58 -11.89 6.44
CA VAL A 305 9.00 -12.19 6.65
C VAL A 305 9.68 -11.10 7.48
N ALA A 306 9.41 -9.82 7.20
CA ALA A 306 9.97 -8.72 7.97
C ALA A 306 9.52 -8.74 9.44
N ALA A 307 8.23 -8.97 9.71
CA ALA A 307 7.70 -9.09 11.05
C ALA A 307 8.30 -10.30 11.80
N GLU A 308 8.37 -11.48 11.17
CA GLU A 308 8.94 -12.68 11.77
C GLU A 308 10.43 -12.52 12.09
N ARG A 309 11.20 -11.88 11.20
CA ARG A 309 12.62 -11.62 11.45
C ARG A 309 12.84 -10.64 12.60
N ILE A 310 11.94 -9.67 12.80
CA ILE A 310 11.96 -8.79 13.98
C ILE A 310 11.67 -9.59 15.25
N LEU A 311 10.60 -10.38 15.28
CA LEU A 311 10.23 -11.20 16.44
C LEU A 311 11.34 -12.19 16.81
N ASN A 312 11.88 -12.90 15.82
CA ASN A 312 13.00 -13.80 16.01
C ASN A 312 14.23 -13.06 16.56
N ARG A 313 14.55 -11.87 16.06
CA ARG A 313 15.65 -11.04 16.57
C ARG A 313 15.45 -10.66 18.04
N ILE A 314 14.23 -10.34 18.46
CA ILE A 314 13.90 -10.04 19.87
C ILE A 314 14.18 -11.26 20.76
N GLU A 315 13.69 -12.43 20.37
CA GLU A 315 13.89 -13.68 21.13
C GLU A 315 15.36 -14.09 21.18
N VAL A 316 16.06 -14.08 20.05
CA VAL A 316 17.50 -14.41 19.97
C VAL A 316 18.31 -13.47 20.86
N ALA A 317 18.04 -12.15 20.81
CA ALA A 317 18.76 -11.18 21.63
C ALA A 317 18.48 -11.34 23.14
N THR A 318 17.22 -11.68 23.48
CA THR A 318 16.82 -11.98 24.87
C THR A 318 17.57 -13.21 25.39
N ASN A 319 17.53 -14.30 24.64
CA ASN A 319 18.13 -15.58 25.03
C ASN A 319 19.66 -15.53 25.06
N SER A 320 20.25 -14.79 24.12
CA SER A 320 21.71 -14.60 24.02
C SER A 320 22.25 -13.49 24.92
N ARG A 321 21.38 -12.80 25.67
CA ARG A 321 21.72 -11.69 26.59
C ARG A 321 22.47 -10.54 25.89
N THR A 322 22.09 -10.22 24.66
CA THR A 322 22.71 -9.13 23.87
C THR A 322 21.87 -7.85 23.82
N LEU A 323 20.77 -7.78 24.58
CA LEU A 323 19.92 -6.58 24.69
C LEU A 323 20.75 -5.33 25.03
N GLY A 324 20.33 -4.18 24.50
CA GLY A 324 21.05 -2.92 24.67
C GLY A 324 22.22 -2.72 23.71
N THR A 325 22.39 -3.61 22.73
CA THR A 325 23.43 -3.50 21.68
C THR A 325 22.81 -3.32 20.31
N VAL A 326 23.57 -2.78 19.35
CA VAL A 326 23.15 -2.66 17.94
C VAL A 326 22.84 -4.03 17.33
N ALA A 327 23.55 -5.09 17.76
CA ALA A 327 23.31 -6.45 17.29
C ALA A 327 21.97 -7.04 17.75
N ALA A 328 21.37 -6.52 18.83
CA ALA A 328 20.02 -6.88 19.26
C ALA A 328 18.93 -6.24 18.39
N GLY A 329 19.27 -5.28 17.54
CA GLY A 329 18.35 -4.60 16.64
C GLY A 329 18.40 -5.13 15.20
N GLY A 330 17.84 -4.35 14.29
CA GLY A 330 18.05 -4.47 12.85
C GLY A 330 17.18 -3.48 12.08
N TYR A 331 17.31 -3.41 10.75
CA TYR A 331 16.42 -2.57 9.94
C TYR A 331 15.74 -3.34 8.81
N VAL A 332 14.56 -2.86 8.42
CA VAL A 332 13.77 -3.36 7.30
C VAL A 332 13.81 -2.30 6.19
N TRP A 333 14.33 -2.69 5.04
CA TRP A 333 14.36 -1.83 3.86
C TRP A 333 13.21 -2.20 2.92
N HIS A 334 12.12 -1.46 3.01
CA HIS A 334 10.93 -1.69 2.21
C HIS A 334 10.60 -0.41 1.44
N THR A 335 10.50 -0.45 0.12
CA THR A 335 10.32 0.75 -0.71
C THR A 335 9.10 1.60 -0.29
N THR A 336 9.15 2.88 -0.60
CA THR A 336 8.06 3.81 -0.33
C THR A 336 6.76 3.30 -0.95
N GLY A 337 5.73 3.20 -0.13
CA GLY A 337 4.42 2.73 -0.55
C GLY A 337 4.19 1.22 -0.58
N SER A 338 5.13 0.41 -0.13
CA SER A 338 4.95 -1.03 0.05
C SER A 338 4.09 -1.44 1.26
N GLY A 339 3.67 -0.48 2.09
CA GLY A 339 2.93 -0.76 3.34
C GLY A 339 3.85 -0.95 4.57
N LYS A 340 4.90 -0.13 4.69
CA LYS A 340 5.81 -0.13 5.85
C LYS A 340 5.09 0.07 7.17
N THR A 341 4.24 1.10 7.27
CA THR A 341 3.48 1.45 8.47
C THR A 341 2.60 0.30 8.97
N LEU A 342 1.92 -0.42 8.06
CA LEU A 342 1.16 -1.63 8.40
C LEU A 342 2.09 -2.71 9.00
N THR A 343 3.24 -2.91 8.37
CA THR A 343 4.21 -3.95 8.75
C THR A 343 4.86 -3.66 10.10
N SER A 344 5.31 -2.42 10.30
CA SER A 344 5.97 -1.97 11.54
C SER A 344 4.98 -1.98 12.69
N PHE A 345 3.74 -1.51 12.49
CA PHE A 345 2.70 -1.54 13.51
C PHE A 345 2.31 -2.97 13.89
N LYS A 346 2.15 -3.86 12.90
CA LYS A 346 1.83 -5.26 13.20
C LYS A 346 2.96 -5.98 13.92
N ALA A 347 4.22 -5.73 13.54
CA ALA A 347 5.39 -6.24 14.26
C ALA A 347 5.40 -5.74 15.72
N ALA A 348 5.04 -4.47 15.95
CA ALA A 348 4.91 -3.90 17.30
C ALA A 348 3.82 -4.60 18.12
N GLN A 349 2.64 -4.83 17.54
CA GLN A 349 1.55 -5.57 18.19
C GLN A 349 1.97 -6.99 18.56
N LEU A 350 2.61 -7.72 17.63
CA LEU A 350 3.07 -9.08 17.90
C LEU A 350 4.18 -9.10 18.97
N ALA A 351 5.08 -8.11 18.97
CA ALA A 351 6.12 -7.97 19.99
C ALA A 351 5.52 -7.75 21.40
N THR A 352 4.35 -7.12 21.53
CA THR A 352 3.66 -7.02 22.84
C THR A 352 3.17 -8.36 23.36
N GLN A 353 3.01 -9.38 22.51
CA GLN A 353 2.55 -10.70 22.94
C GLN A 353 3.69 -11.55 23.52
N LEU A 354 4.94 -11.15 23.31
CA LEU A 354 6.10 -11.79 23.92
C LEU A 354 6.13 -11.51 25.42
N THR A 355 6.22 -12.57 26.23
CA THR A 355 6.24 -12.46 27.70
C THR A 355 7.50 -11.81 28.23
N SER A 356 8.60 -11.87 27.48
CA SER A 356 9.88 -11.26 27.83
C SER A 356 9.90 -9.74 27.67
N VAL A 357 9.01 -9.16 26.87
CA VAL A 357 9.00 -7.73 26.51
C VAL A 357 8.11 -6.98 27.49
N SER A 358 8.61 -5.94 28.17
CA SER A 358 7.78 -5.13 29.08
C SER A 358 6.93 -4.11 28.31
N LYS A 359 7.59 -3.35 27.41
CA LYS A 359 6.97 -2.26 26.64
C LYS A 359 7.44 -2.29 25.19
N VAL A 360 6.56 -1.86 24.29
CA VAL A 360 6.88 -1.58 22.89
C VAL A 360 6.66 -0.09 22.64
N LEU A 361 7.74 0.61 22.29
CA LEU A 361 7.70 2.01 21.87
C LEU A 361 7.69 2.07 20.35
N PHE A 362 6.58 2.53 19.80
CA PHE A 362 6.45 2.82 18.38
C PHE A 362 6.76 4.30 18.16
N VAL A 363 7.95 4.58 17.62
CA VAL A 363 8.51 5.91 17.50
C VAL A 363 8.40 6.38 16.06
N VAL A 364 7.87 7.59 15.88
CA VAL A 364 7.75 8.23 14.56
C VAL A 364 8.43 9.58 14.58
N ASP A 365 8.86 10.07 13.41
CA ASP A 365 9.25 11.48 13.31
C ASP A 365 8.00 12.36 13.32
N ARG A 366 8.09 13.55 13.92
CA ARG A 366 6.98 14.51 13.97
C ARG A 366 6.55 14.99 12.58
N LYS A 367 7.47 14.91 11.60
CA LYS A 367 7.26 15.29 10.21
C LYS A 367 6.40 14.28 9.47
N ASP A 368 6.61 13.00 9.76
CA ASP A 368 5.82 11.90 9.23
C ASP A 368 4.54 11.71 10.02
N LEU A 369 4.50 12.11 11.30
CA LEU A 369 3.27 12.24 12.10
C LEU A 369 2.40 13.41 11.63
N ASP A 370 2.13 13.46 10.34
CA ASP A 370 1.08 14.30 9.79
C ASP A 370 -0.30 13.71 10.15
N TYR A 371 -1.36 14.43 9.76
CA TYR A 371 -2.74 13.96 9.93
C TYR A 371 -2.97 12.57 9.30
N GLN A 372 -2.22 12.21 8.26
CA GLN A 372 -2.35 10.94 7.56
C GLN A 372 -1.76 9.78 8.37
N THR A 373 -0.55 9.91 8.89
CA THR A 373 0.10 8.87 9.70
C THR A 373 -0.60 8.69 11.04
N MET A 374 -1.06 9.79 11.67
CA MET A 374 -1.98 9.71 12.81
C MET A 374 -3.22 8.88 12.47
N ARG A 375 -3.84 9.11 11.31
CA ARG A 375 -5.02 8.35 10.92
C ARG A 375 -4.74 6.92 10.54
N GLU A 376 -3.61 6.63 9.92
CA GLU A 376 -3.22 5.24 9.68
C GLU A 376 -3.07 4.50 11.02
N TYR A 377 -2.51 5.14 12.06
CA TYR A 377 -2.47 4.52 13.40
C TYR A 377 -3.85 4.39 14.04
N ASP A 378 -4.69 5.42 14.00
CA ASP A 378 -6.08 5.33 14.50
C ASP A 378 -6.88 4.28 13.71
N ARG A 379 -6.56 4.08 12.44
CA ARG A 379 -7.14 3.05 11.56
C ARG A 379 -6.70 1.65 11.97
N PHE A 380 -5.55 1.45 12.60
CA PHE A 380 -5.16 0.15 13.12
C PHE A 380 -5.58 -0.07 14.58
N GLN A 381 -5.65 1.00 15.36
CA GLN A 381 -6.12 0.96 16.75
C GLN A 381 -6.72 2.31 17.12
N LYS A 382 -8.03 2.35 17.35
CA LYS A 382 -8.76 3.58 17.65
C LYS A 382 -8.16 4.30 18.87
N GLY A 383 -7.74 5.55 18.69
CA GLY A 383 -7.17 6.38 19.75
C GLY A 383 -5.66 6.23 19.92
N ALA A 384 -4.99 5.36 19.14
CA ALA A 384 -3.55 5.19 19.20
C ALA A 384 -2.77 6.45 18.78
N ALA A 385 -3.33 7.25 17.86
CA ALA A 385 -2.70 8.52 17.46
C ALA A 385 -2.86 9.64 18.50
N ASN A 386 -3.88 9.53 19.35
CA ASN A 386 -4.19 10.51 20.40
C ASN A 386 -3.67 10.10 21.77
N SER A 387 -2.97 8.96 21.87
CA SER A 387 -2.55 8.41 23.15
C SER A 387 -1.53 9.31 23.85
N ASN A 388 -0.84 10.20 23.13
CA ASN A 388 0.33 10.92 23.64
C ASN A 388 0.40 12.38 23.15
N THR A 389 -0.44 13.27 23.71
CA THR A 389 -0.48 14.70 23.34
C THR A 389 0.67 15.52 23.94
N SER A 390 1.21 15.11 25.08
CA SER A 390 2.31 15.81 25.77
C SER A 390 3.27 14.83 26.44
N THR A 391 4.46 15.30 26.81
CA THR A 391 5.44 14.51 27.57
C THR A 391 4.92 14.03 28.93
N ALA A 392 3.96 14.75 29.53
CA ALA A 392 3.28 14.31 30.76
C ALA A 392 2.38 13.08 30.50
N VAL A 393 1.69 13.05 29.36
CA VAL A 393 0.89 11.88 28.96
C VAL A 393 1.80 10.70 28.63
N LEU A 394 2.90 10.92 27.88
CA LEU A 394 3.91 9.89 27.62
C LEU A 394 4.38 9.23 28.92
N LYS A 395 4.74 10.04 29.92
CA LYS A 395 5.17 9.54 31.23
C LYS A 395 4.10 8.65 31.88
N LYS A 396 2.86 9.13 31.95
CA LYS A 396 1.74 8.35 32.51
C LYS A 396 1.54 7.01 31.80
N GLN A 397 1.69 6.96 30.48
CA GLN A 397 1.58 5.70 29.72
C GLN A 397 2.75 4.74 29.98
N LEU A 398 3.96 5.28 30.13
CA LEU A 398 5.13 4.47 30.48
C LEU A 398 5.00 3.86 31.88
N GLU A 399 4.36 4.58 32.82
CA GLU A 399 4.10 4.13 34.19
C GLU A 399 2.88 3.18 34.31
N ASP A 400 1.99 3.13 33.31
CA ASP A 400 0.79 2.28 33.32
C ASP A 400 1.10 0.85 32.85
N PRO A 401 1.03 -0.20 33.69
CA PRO A 401 1.35 -1.58 33.30
C PRO A 401 0.46 -2.13 32.16
N SER A 402 -0.78 -1.64 32.02
CA SER A 402 -1.72 -2.10 30.99
C SER A 402 -1.38 -1.56 29.60
N ALA A 403 -0.68 -0.42 29.52
CA ALA A 403 -0.25 0.20 28.28
C ALA A 403 1.03 -0.45 27.73
N ARG A 404 0.91 -1.61 27.06
CA ARG A 404 2.08 -2.35 26.54
C ARG A 404 2.64 -1.81 25.22
N ILE A 405 1.80 -1.21 24.36
CA ILE A 405 2.22 -0.50 23.14
C ILE A 405 2.00 1.00 23.31
N ILE A 406 3.02 1.80 23.03
CA ILE A 406 2.99 3.26 23.20
C ILE A 406 3.48 3.91 21.91
N ILE A 407 2.64 4.75 21.32
CA ILE A 407 3.00 5.55 20.15
C ILE A 407 3.51 6.91 20.62
N THR A 408 4.67 7.34 20.11
CA THR A 408 5.25 8.64 20.46
C THR A 408 6.14 9.20 19.35
N THR A 409 6.54 10.47 19.47
CA THR A 409 7.55 11.05 18.58
C THR A 409 8.94 10.94 19.18
N ILE A 410 9.96 10.90 18.32
CA ILE A 410 11.37 10.88 18.78
C ILE A 410 11.69 12.09 19.68
N GLN A 411 11.14 13.27 19.38
CA GLN A 411 11.36 14.49 20.16
C GLN A 411 10.72 14.42 21.55
N LYS A 412 9.50 13.86 21.66
CA LYS A 412 8.82 13.66 22.95
C LYS A 412 9.57 12.65 23.81
N LEU A 413 10.02 11.55 23.21
CA LEU A 413 10.82 10.54 23.89
C LEU A 413 12.16 11.11 24.38
N ALA A 414 12.88 11.86 23.55
CA ALA A 414 14.13 12.53 23.94
C ALA A 414 13.92 13.53 25.09
N THR A 415 12.84 14.31 25.05
CA THR A 415 12.48 15.26 26.12
C THR A 415 12.15 14.52 27.41
N PHE A 416 11.39 13.42 27.33
CA PHE A 416 11.09 12.55 28.48
C PHE A 416 12.36 12.01 29.12
N ILE A 417 13.29 11.47 28.32
CA ILE A 417 14.58 10.94 28.80
C ILE A 417 15.37 12.00 29.55
N LYS A 418 15.47 13.22 28.98
CA LYS A 418 16.21 14.33 29.60
C LYS A 418 15.60 14.75 30.94
N ALA A 419 14.26 14.77 31.03
CA ALA A 419 13.54 15.19 32.22
C ALA A 419 13.43 14.10 33.31
N ASN A 420 13.54 12.82 32.94
CA ASN A 420 13.34 11.67 33.84
C ASN A 420 14.55 10.73 33.81
N ALA A 421 15.74 11.27 34.07
CA ALA A 421 16.96 10.46 34.13
C ALA A 421 16.83 9.36 35.21
N GLY A 422 17.11 8.10 34.83
CA GLY A 422 17.02 6.95 35.74
C GLY A 422 15.61 6.37 35.95
N HIS A 423 14.62 6.76 35.13
CA HIS A 423 13.27 6.19 35.19
C HIS A 423 13.26 4.66 35.04
N GLU A 424 12.40 3.96 35.79
CA GLU A 424 12.33 2.49 35.88
C GLU A 424 12.24 1.81 34.50
N VAL A 425 11.36 2.29 33.62
CA VAL A 425 11.19 1.81 32.24
C VAL A 425 12.50 1.70 31.42
N THR A 426 13.53 2.49 31.75
CA THR A 426 14.83 2.43 31.04
C THR A 426 15.65 1.19 31.38
N SER A 427 15.32 0.52 32.50
CA SER A 427 15.93 -0.74 32.94
C SER A 427 15.10 -1.98 32.56
N GLU A 428 13.86 -1.77 32.10
CA GLU A 428 12.98 -2.84 31.61
C GLU A 428 13.36 -3.30 30.19
N HIS A 429 12.81 -4.43 29.76
CA HIS A 429 12.98 -4.89 28.39
C HIS A 429 12.03 -4.13 27.45
N VAL A 430 12.60 -3.21 26.67
CA VAL A 430 11.83 -2.31 25.79
C VAL A 430 12.17 -2.54 24.32
N VAL A 431 11.17 -2.86 23.51
CA VAL A 431 11.32 -2.93 22.05
C VAL A 431 10.99 -1.56 21.47
N ILE A 432 11.91 -0.97 20.71
CA ILE A 432 11.72 0.35 20.10
C ILE A 432 11.72 0.17 18.58
N ILE A 433 10.60 0.51 17.94
CA ILE A 433 10.43 0.42 16.48
C ILE A 433 10.25 1.83 15.92
N PHE A 434 11.11 2.21 14.99
CA PHE A 434 11.03 3.46 14.25
C PHE A 434 10.37 3.22 12.89
N ASP A 435 9.31 3.95 12.59
CA ASP A 435 8.72 4.02 11.24
C ASP A 435 9.30 5.21 10.47
N GLU A 436 9.49 5.03 9.16
CA GLU A 436 10.13 6.01 8.26
C GLU A 436 11.42 6.63 8.84
N CYS A 437 12.45 5.80 9.03
CA CYS A 437 13.72 6.27 9.56
C CYS A 437 14.43 7.21 8.58
N HIS A 438 14.49 8.50 8.96
CA HIS A 438 15.22 9.56 8.27
C HIS A 438 16.53 9.91 8.98
N ARG A 439 17.49 10.53 8.26
CA ARG A 439 18.77 10.99 8.84
C ARG A 439 18.61 11.90 10.07
N SER A 440 17.50 12.63 10.21
CA SER A 440 17.17 13.40 11.44
C SER A 440 17.12 12.54 12.71
N GLN A 441 16.88 11.24 12.56
CA GLN A 441 16.87 10.26 13.64
C GLN A 441 18.28 9.68 13.91
N PHE A 442 19.31 10.10 13.19
CA PHE A 442 20.70 9.67 13.31
C PHE A 442 21.48 10.82 13.93
N GLY A 443 21.51 10.90 15.26
CA GLY A 443 22.13 12.02 15.96
C GLY A 443 21.94 11.97 17.47
N ASP A 444 21.87 13.15 18.09
CA ASP A 444 21.84 13.29 19.54
C ASP A 444 20.62 12.62 20.18
N MET A 445 19.45 12.64 19.51
CA MET A 445 18.25 11.99 20.04
C MET A 445 18.38 10.47 20.08
N HIS A 446 18.95 9.87 19.03
CA HIS A 446 19.25 8.43 19.00
C HIS A 446 20.28 8.07 20.07
N SER A 447 21.34 8.87 20.19
CA SER A 447 22.36 8.70 21.21
C SER A 447 21.78 8.83 22.62
N ALA A 448 20.81 9.72 22.84
CA ALA A 448 20.11 9.86 24.11
C ALA A 448 19.28 8.61 24.45
N ILE A 449 18.57 8.04 23.46
CA ILE A 449 17.78 6.81 23.63
C ILE A 449 18.69 5.63 23.97
N THR A 450 19.72 5.37 23.17
CA THR A 450 20.62 4.22 23.36
C THR A 450 21.48 4.35 24.62
N LYS A 451 21.77 5.58 25.08
CA LYS A 451 22.43 5.83 26.37
C LYS A 451 21.49 5.62 27.56
N ALA A 452 20.21 5.97 27.44
CA ALA A 452 19.24 5.90 28.52
C ALA A 452 18.74 4.47 28.76
N PHE A 453 18.21 3.81 27.72
CA PHE A 453 17.68 2.46 27.82
C PHE A 453 18.81 1.43 27.88
N LYS A 454 18.74 0.49 28.83
CA LYS A 454 19.80 -0.52 29.07
C LYS A 454 19.48 -1.88 28.47
N ARG A 455 18.20 -2.22 28.37
CA ARG A 455 17.73 -3.52 27.86
C ARG A 455 16.75 -3.30 26.72
N TYR A 456 17.26 -2.85 25.57
CA TYR A 456 16.41 -2.56 24.42
C TYR A 456 16.71 -3.42 23.19
N ASN A 457 15.70 -3.58 22.34
CA ASN A 457 15.87 -3.86 20.92
C ASN A 457 15.54 -2.59 20.13
N LEU A 458 16.28 -2.35 19.05
CA LEU A 458 16.12 -1.15 18.22
C LEU A 458 15.88 -1.54 16.76
N PHE A 459 14.71 -1.24 16.24
CA PHE A 459 14.33 -1.56 14.87
C PHE A 459 14.00 -0.31 14.07
N GLY A 460 14.41 -0.27 12.79
CA GLY A 460 14.09 0.83 11.89
C GLY A 460 13.46 0.35 10.59
N PHE A 461 12.40 1.00 10.15
CA PHE A 461 11.79 0.81 8.83
C PHE A 461 12.12 1.99 7.93
N THR A 462 12.62 1.75 6.72
CA THR A 462 12.94 2.84 5.79
C THR A 462 12.77 2.41 4.34
N GLY A 463 12.29 3.33 3.49
CA GLY A 463 12.30 3.15 2.04
C GLY A 463 13.63 3.50 1.38
N THR A 464 14.42 4.32 2.07
CA THR A 464 15.65 4.91 1.54
C THR A 464 16.75 4.82 2.60
N PRO A 465 17.31 3.63 2.82
CA PRO A 465 18.42 3.47 3.76
C PRO A 465 19.62 4.34 3.38
N ILE A 466 20.38 4.70 4.40
CA ILE A 466 21.62 5.44 4.28
C ILE A 466 22.75 4.41 4.25
N PHE A 467 23.36 4.27 3.08
CA PHE A 467 24.57 3.51 2.80
C PHE A 467 25.80 4.40 2.91
N ALA A 468 26.99 3.81 2.85
CA ALA A 468 28.23 4.57 2.77
C ALA A 468 28.27 5.49 1.52
N ALA A 469 27.68 5.06 0.40
CA ALA A 469 27.68 5.80 -0.87
C ALA A 469 26.85 7.09 -0.85
N ASN A 470 25.82 7.18 -0.01
CA ASN A 470 24.98 8.37 0.18
C ASN A 470 25.08 8.94 1.60
N ALA A 471 26.10 8.54 2.37
CA ALA A 471 26.38 9.07 3.70
C ALA A 471 26.99 10.47 3.59
N GLY A 472 26.53 11.41 4.42
CA GLY A 472 27.08 12.76 4.49
C GLY A 472 28.51 12.77 5.02
N THR A 473 29.27 13.80 4.66
CA THR A 473 30.68 13.94 5.06
C THR A 473 30.82 14.45 6.51
N GLY A 474 29.85 15.21 7.03
CA GLY A 474 29.79 15.68 8.42
C GLY A 474 29.24 14.66 9.45
N GLY A 475 29.24 15.03 10.73
CA GLY A 475 28.64 14.27 11.84
C GLY A 475 29.49 13.12 12.43
N ASN A 476 28.91 12.36 13.36
CA ASN A 476 29.59 11.25 14.05
C ASN A 476 29.92 10.10 13.07
N PRO A 477 31.21 9.76 12.83
CA PRO A 477 31.62 8.70 11.90
C PRO A 477 31.04 7.31 12.20
N GLN A 478 30.69 7.04 13.46
CA GLN A 478 30.15 5.77 13.91
C GLN A 478 28.62 5.67 13.78
N LEU A 479 27.94 6.72 13.33
CA LEU A 479 26.48 6.77 13.20
C LEU A 479 26.07 7.47 11.89
N LYS A 480 26.63 7.03 10.76
CA LYS A 480 26.37 7.63 9.43
C LYS A 480 25.42 6.81 8.56
N THR A 481 25.34 5.51 8.78
CA THR A 481 24.55 4.58 7.96
C THR A 481 23.40 3.96 8.75
N THR A 482 22.36 3.52 8.03
CA THR A 482 21.23 2.79 8.63
C THR A 482 21.70 1.55 9.39
N GLU A 483 22.67 0.82 8.85
CA GLU A 483 23.24 -0.35 9.49
C GLU A 483 24.00 -0.03 10.78
N GLN A 484 24.74 1.08 10.83
CA GLN A 484 25.41 1.50 12.07
C GLN A 484 24.43 1.87 13.18
N ALA A 485 23.28 2.46 12.85
CA ALA A 485 22.29 2.89 13.85
C ALA A 485 21.41 1.74 14.35
N PHE A 486 20.96 0.87 13.45
CA PHE A 486 19.95 -0.14 13.76
C PHE A 486 20.50 -1.56 13.76
N GLY A 487 21.64 -1.82 13.11
CA GLY A 487 22.21 -3.15 12.96
C GLY A 487 21.90 -3.78 11.61
N GLN A 488 21.90 -5.11 11.56
CA GLN A 488 21.78 -5.85 10.31
C GLN A 488 20.48 -5.53 9.53
N LYS A 489 20.57 -5.50 8.20
CA LYS A 489 19.41 -5.52 7.32
C LYS A 489 18.63 -6.83 7.50
N LEU A 490 17.50 -6.78 8.18
CA LEU A 490 16.66 -7.95 8.46
C LEU A 490 15.93 -8.41 7.21
N HIS A 491 15.38 -7.49 6.41
CA HIS A 491 14.67 -7.84 5.18
C HIS A 491 14.75 -6.70 4.17
N THR A 492 14.60 -7.01 2.88
CA THR A 492 14.55 -6.02 1.81
C THR A 492 13.43 -6.30 0.82
N TYR A 493 12.75 -5.24 0.38
CA TYR A 493 11.75 -5.26 -0.69
C TYR A 493 11.84 -3.91 -1.40
N THR A 494 12.49 -3.91 -2.56
CA THR A 494 12.94 -2.71 -3.27
C THR A 494 11.85 -2.17 -4.19
N ILE A 495 12.13 -1.02 -4.83
CA ILE A 495 11.23 -0.48 -5.85
C ILE A 495 11.10 -1.39 -7.07
N VAL A 496 12.15 -2.16 -7.39
CA VAL A 496 12.16 -3.13 -8.49
C VAL A 496 11.16 -4.25 -8.21
N ASP A 497 11.24 -4.82 -7.01
CA ASP A 497 10.31 -5.87 -6.56
C ASP A 497 8.87 -5.35 -6.61
N ALA A 498 8.65 -4.13 -6.09
CA ALA A 498 7.33 -3.53 -6.05
C ALA A 498 6.72 -3.25 -7.43
N ILE A 499 7.52 -2.87 -8.42
CA ILE A 499 7.03 -2.68 -9.80
C ILE A 499 6.81 -4.02 -10.49
N ALA A 500 7.72 -4.99 -10.31
CA ALA A 500 7.58 -6.34 -10.87
C ALA A 500 6.30 -7.03 -10.38
N ASP A 501 5.96 -6.86 -9.10
CA ASP A 501 4.73 -7.37 -8.50
C ASP A 501 3.47 -6.57 -8.87
N LYS A 502 3.62 -5.43 -9.57
CA LYS A 502 2.56 -4.46 -9.84
C LYS A 502 1.91 -3.94 -8.55
N ASN A 503 2.71 -3.74 -7.52
CA ASN A 503 2.31 -3.16 -6.24
C ASN A 503 2.53 -1.63 -6.20
N VAL A 504 3.44 -1.12 -7.05
CA VAL A 504 3.60 0.31 -7.38
C VAL A 504 3.79 0.45 -8.90
N LEU A 505 3.58 1.65 -9.41
CA LEU A 505 3.73 1.95 -10.84
C LEU A 505 5.20 2.32 -11.18
N PRO A 506 5.64 2.10 -12.42
CA PRO A 506 6.91 2.64 -12.90
C PRO A 506 6.86 4.17 -13.10
N PHE A 507 8.01 4.78 -13.36
CA PHE A 507 8.12 6.22 -13.66
C PHE A 507 8.35 6.48 -15.14
N ARG A 508 7.73 7.54 -15.65
CA ARG A 508 8.14 8.19 -16.89
C ARG A 508 8.86 9.48 -16.50
N VAL A 509 10.10 9.63 -16.94
CA VAL A 509 10.90 10.85 -16.68
C VAL A 509 11.14 11.56 -18.00
N ASP A 510 10.79 12.83 -18.02
CA ASP A 510 10.81 13.69 -19.21
C ASP A 510 11.68 14.92 -18.91
N TYR A 511 12.73 15.12 -19.71
CA TYR A 511 13.70 16.21 -19.53
C TYR A 511 13.36 17.33 -20.51
N VAL A 512 12.69 18.37 -20.00
CA VAL A 512 12.25 19.50 -20.80
C VAL A 512 13.39 20.51 -20.90
N ASN A 513 14.10 20.47 -22.03
CA ASN A 513 15.19 21.38 -22.32
C ASN A 513 14.65 22.66 -22.98
N THR A 514 13.85 23.44 -22.24
CA THR A 514 13.25 24.68 -22.76
C THR A 514 14.29 25.79 -23.01
N ILE A 515 15.53 25.66 -22.53
CA ILE A 515 16.58 26.69 -22.72
C ILE A 515 17.94 26.04 -22.96
N LYS A 516 18.47 26.24 -24.18
CA LYS A 516 19.92 26.15 -24.45
C LYS A 516 20.62 27.31 -23.75
N VAL A 517 20.74 27.26 -22.43
CA VAL A 517 21.74 28.07 -21.74
C VAL A 517 23.07 27.52 -22.25
N GLY A 518 23.75 28.29 -23.10
CA GLY A 518 24.93 27.83 -23.83
C GLY A 518 25.90 27.07 -22.93
N ASP A 519 26.46 25.97 -23.45
CA ASP A 519 27.35 25.02 -22.77
C ASP A 519 27.99 25.62 -21.51
N VAL A 520 27.42 25.30 -20.34
CA VAL A 520 28.17 25.43 -19.08
C VAL A 520 29.13 24.25 -19.06
N ALA A 521 30.17 24.37 -19.89
CA ALA A 521 31.25 23.43 -19.98
C ALA A 521 31.84 23.25 -18.58
N ASN A 522 31.78 22.01 -18.09
CA ASN A 522 32.74 21.38 -17.19
C ASN A 522 33.30 22.19 -16.01
N LYS A 523 33.04 21.64 -14.82
CA LYS A 523 33.89 21.67 -13.62
C LYS A 523 33.95 23.00 -12.84
N LEU A 524 33.43 22.94 -11.62
CA LEU A 524 33.91 23.71 -10.46
C LEU A 524 33.96 25.24 -10.64
N VAL A 525 32.79 25.88 -10.88
CA VAL A 525 32.65 27.34 -10.74
C VAL A 525 31.68 27.63 -9.57
N PRO A 526 31.98 28.61 -8.67
CA PRO A 526 31.29 28.77 -7.40
C PRO A 526 29.81 29.17 -7.60
N GLY A 527 28.92 28.62 -6.77
CA GLY A 527 27.46 28.56 -6.95
C GLY A 527 26.67 29.87 -7.08
N ILE A 528 27.32 31.03 -7.13
CA ILE A 528 26.66 32.35 -7.21
C ILE A 528 26.06 32.59 -8.61
N ASN A 529 26.73 32.17 -9.69
CA ASN A 529 26.24 32.43 -11.07
C ASN A 529 25.17 31.42 -11.55
N THR A 530 25.03 30.29 -10.85
CA THR A 530 24.07 29.22 -11.18
C THR A 530 22.67 29.49 -10.65
N GLU A 531 22.52 30.06 -9.46
CA GLU A 531 21.18 30.29 -8.88
C GLU A 531 20.47 31.48 -9.55
N ASP A 532 21.18 32.57 -9.83
CA ASP A 532 20.66 33.72 -10.58
C ASP A 532 20.19 33.31 -11.98
N ALA A 533 20.93 32.42 -12.66
CA ALA A 533 20.53 31.89 -13.97
C ALA A 533 19.27 31.00 -13.88
N LEU A 534 19.12 30.23 -12.80
CA LEU A 534 17.93 29.39 -12.58
C LEU A 534 16.69 30.21 -12.25
N LEU A 535 16.87 31.36 -11.59
CA LEU A 535 15.82 32.32 -11.23
C LEU A 535 15.53 33.37 -12.32
N ASP A 536 16.17 33.29 -13.50
CA ASP A 536 15.92 34.23 -14.60
C ASP A 536 14.41 34.28 -14.93
N PRO A 537 13.77 35.47 -14.87
CA PRO A 537 12.33 35.59 -15.12
C PRO A 537 11.87 35.08 -16.48
N ARG A 538 12.72 35.13 -17.51
CA ARG A 538 12.41 34.58 -18.85
C ARG A 538 12.31 33.07 -18.78
N ARG A 539 13.24 32.43 -18.08
CA ARG A 539 13.23 30.98 -17.86
C ARG A 539 11.99 30.53 -17.10
N ILE A 540 11.70 31.18 -15.99
CA ILE A 540 10.51 30.88 -15.18
C ILE A 540 9.25 31.09 -16.03
N ASN A 541 9.19 32.16 -16.83
CA ASN A 541 8.06 32.42 -17.71
C ASN A 541 7.83 31.30 -18.73
N GLU A 542 8.88 30.81 -19.38
CA GLU A 542 8.80 29.70 -20.34
C GLU A 542 8.41 28.38 -19.68
N ILE A 543 8.97 28.08 -18.51
CA ILE A 543 8.61 26.88 -17.74
C ILE A 543 7.14 26.91 -17.32
N VAL A 544 6.64 28.07 -16.86
CA VAL A 544 5.22 28.24 -16.52
C VAL A 544 4.35 28.08 -17.75
N ALA A 545 4.73 28.68 -18.88
CA ALA A 545 3.98 28.56 -20.13
C ALA A 545 3.88 27.10 -20.59
N TYR A 546 5.02 26.39 -20.63
CA TYR A 546 5.07 24.96 -20.95
C TYR A 546 4.20 24.15 -19.98
N THR A 547 4.29 24.42 -18.68
CA THR A 547 3.53 23.70 -17.66
C THR A 547 2.04 23.89 -17.85
N LEU A 548 1.57 25.11 -18.11
CA LEU A 548 0.16 25.41 -18.37
C LEU A 548 -0.35 24.76 -19.66
N GLU A 549 0.45 24.80 -20.73
CA GLU A 549 0.11 24.21 -22.03
C GLU A 549 -0.02 22.68 -21.94
N HIS A 550 0.92 22.02 -21.28
CA HIS A 550 0.98 20.55 -21.22
C HIS A 550 0.29 19.97 -19.98
N PHE A 551 -0.28 20.82 -19.10
CA PHE A 551 -0.86 20.37 -17.82
C PHE A 551 -1.89 19.25 -18.04
N ASP A 552 -2.83 19.48 -18.95
CA ASP A 552 -3.94 18.57 -19.21
C ASP A 552 -3.49 17.24 -19.81
N GLN A 553 -2.43 17.26 -20.64
CA GLN A 553 -1.82 16.06 -21.20
C GLN A 553 -1.08 15.27 -20.12
N LYS A 554 -0.14 15.90 -19.41
CA LYS A 554 0.70 15.25 -18.38
C LYS A 554 -0.16 14.70 -17.23
N THR A 555 -1.27 15.36 -16.89
CA THR A 555 -2.23 14.92 -15.85
C THR A 555 -3.43 14.14 -16.38
N LYS A 556 -3.47 13.77 -17.67
CA LYS A 556 -4.53 12.98 -18.32
C LYS A 556 -5.96 13.54 -18.13
N ARG A 557 -6.17 14.86 -18.23
CA ARG A 557 -7.50 15.51 -18.05
C ARG A 557 -8.51 15.26 -19.17
N SER A 558 -8.08 14.66 -20.27
CA SER A 558 -8.95 14.10 -21.30
C SER A 558 -9.72 12.86 -20.82
N GLN A 559 -9.23 12.19 -19.78
CA GLN A 559 -9.87 11.01 -19.19
C GLN A 559 -10.62 11.37 -17.90
N SER A 560 -11.64 10.57 -17.56
CA SER A 560 -12.40 10.75 -16.31
C SER A 560 -12.63 9.42 -15.61
N TYR A 561 -12.71 9.46 -14.29
CA TYR A 561 -12.98 8.29 -13.45
C TYR A 561 -13.77 8.70 -12.20
N VAL A 562 -14.31 7.70 -11.49
CA VAL A 562 -15.00 7.90 -10.21
C VAL A 562 -13.98 7.86 -9.08
N HIS A 563 -14.05 8.83 -8.17
CA HIS A 563 -13.17 8.98 -7.03
C HIS A 563 -13.96 9.23 -5.75
N SER A 564 -13.52 8.63 -4.64
CA SER A 564 -14.02 8.89 -3.30
C SER A 564 -13.36 10.13 -2.71
N ALA A 565 -14.12 11.19 -2.55
CA ALA A 565 -13.66 12.41 -1.92
C ALA A 565 -14.30 12.56 -0.54
N VAL A 566 -13.59 13.14 0.41
CA VAL A 566 -14.16 13.54 1.70
C VAL A 566 -15.05 14.76 1.47
N SER A 567 -16.34 14.69 1.82
CA SER A 567 -17.31 15.77 1.59
C SER A 567 -17.38 16.78 2.73
N ASN A 568 -17.10 16.36 3.97
CA ASN A 568 -17.16 17.21 5.16
C ASN A 568 -15.77 17.71 5.59
N VAL A 569 -14.93 18.15 4.63
CA VAL A 569 -13.55 18.59 4.89
C VAL A 569 -13.49 19.63 6.01
N ASP A 570 -14.33 20.67 5.96
CA ASP A 570 -14.30 21.76 6.93
C ASP A 570 -14.61 21.28 8.36
N GLU A 571 -15.59 20.38 8.52
CA GLU A 571 -15.92 19.79 9.83
C GLU A 571 -14.79 18.93 10.39
N VAL A 572 -14.15 18.15 9.53
CA VAL A 572 -13.05 17.25 9.90
C VAL A 572 -11.81 18.04 10.34
N ILE A 573 -11.55 19.19 9.72
CA ILE A 573 -10.41 20.06 10.06
C ILE A 573 -10.68 20.91 11.30
N GLN A 574 -11.88 21.50 11.42
CA GLN A 574 -12.19 22.48 12.47
C GLN A 574 -12.55 21.84 13.82
N SER A 575 -12.98 20.57 13.86
CA SER A 575 -13.46 19.99 15.10
C SER A 575 -12.33 19.67 16.10
N ARG A 576 -12.44 20.21 17.32
CA ARG A 576 -11.56 19.85 18.45
C ARG A 576 -11.74 18.38 18.88
N ARG A 577 -12.91 17.81 18.61
CA ARG A 577 -13.21 16.37 18.68
C ARG A 577 -13.38 15.87 17.25
N ARG A 578 -12.31 15.32 16.67
CA ARG A 578 -12.20 14.88 15.25
C ARG A 578 -13.52 14.29 14.74
N ALA A 579 -14.14 14.95 13.75
CA ALA A 579 -15.31 14.43 13.06
C ALA A 579 -14.91 13.27 12.16
N ASP A 580 -15.78 12.27 12.02
CA ASP A 580 -15.55 11.16 11.10
C ASP A 580 -15.62 11.66 9.64
N GLU A 581 -14.77 11.12 8.76
CA GLU A 581 -14.81 11.46 7.34
C GLU A 581 -16.08 10.89 6.70
N VAL A 582 -16.92 11.78 6.18
CA VAL A 582 -18.00 11.42 5.28
C VAL A 582 -17.43 11.42 3.88
N ARG A 583 -17.40 10.25 3.24
CA ARG A 583 -16.89 10.10 1.87
C ARG A 583 -18.03 10.01 0.88
N GLN A 584 -17.89 10.74 -0.22
CA GLN A 584 -18.84 10.76 -1.33
C GLN A 584 -18.13 10.49 -2.65
N SER A 585 -18.82 9.78 -3.54
CA SER A 585 -18.29 9.42 -4.84
C SER A 585 -18.57 10.53 -5.84
N ARG A 586 -17.53 11.01 -6.51
CA ARG A 586 -17.64 12.05 -7.53
C ARG A 586 -16.86 11.69 -8.78
N ARG A 587 -17.34 12.14 -9.93
CA ARG A 587 -16.62 11.99 -11.20
C ARG A 587 -15.58 13.10 -11.31
N VAL A 588 -14.32 12.73 -11.49
CA VAL A 588 -13.20 13.66 -11.63
C VAL A 588 -12.57 13.52 -13.01
N ARG A 589 -11.99 14.62 -13.50
CA ARG A 589 -11.22 14.66 -14.76
C ARG A 589 -9.73 14.63 -14.45
N GLY A 590 -9.04 13.65 -15.04
CA GLY A 590 -7.61 13.43 -14.86
C GLY A 590 -7.13 13.42 -13.41
N PHE A 591 -5.88 13.80 -13.23
CA PHE A 591 -5.13 13.79 -11.98
C PHE A 591 -4.64 15.20 -11.65
N ASN A 592 -3.97 15.37 -10.50
CA ASN A 592 -3.27 16.59 -10.13
C ASN A 592 -1.76 16.40 -10.09
N ALA A 593 -1.07 17.50 -9.80
CA ALA A 593 0.36 17.57 -9.77
C ALA A 593 0.91 18.35 -8.56
N ILE A 594 2.18 18.10 -8.27
CA ILE A 594 3.03 18.94 -7.41
C ILE A 594 4.08 19.61 -8.30
N PHE A 595 4.44 20.86 -7.97
CA PHE A 595 5.55 21.59 -8.57
C PHE A 595 6.65 21.82 -7.52
N ALA A 596 7.74 21.06 -7.61
CA ALA A 596 8.87 21.13 -6.69
C ALA A 596 9.87 22.20 -7.15
N THR A 597 10.17 23.16 -6.27
CA THR A 597 11.06 24.29 -6.54
C THR A 597 12.32 24.23 -5.69
N ALA A 598 13.40 24.84 -6.18
CA ALA A 598 14.69 24.81 -5.50
C ALA A 598 14.71 25.53 -4.15
N SER A 599 14.04 26.68 -4.06
CA SER A 599 14.08 27.58 -2.90
C SER A 599 12.77 28.34 -2.73
N ILE A 600 12.61 29.01 -1.58
CA ILE A 600 11.45 29.85 -1.28
C ILE A 600 11.31 30.96 -2.33
N ASP A 601 12.39 31.58 -2.78
CA ASP A 601 12.34 32.63 -3.79
C ASP A 601 11.91 32.10 -5.17
N ALA A 602 12.35 30.90 -5.55
CA ALA A 602 11.84 30.21 -6.73
C ALA A 602 10.34 29.97 -6.61
N ALA A 603 9.86 29.41 -5.49
CA ALA A 603 8.43 29.18 -5.26
C ALA A 603 7.61 30.47 -5.43
N ARG A 604 8.05 31.57 -4.82
CA ARG A 604 7.42 32.89 -4.91
C ARG A 604 7.37 33.39 -6.35
N ALA A 605 8.47 33.27 -7.09
CA ALA A 605 8.55 33.66 -8.50
C ALA A 605 7.58 32.84 -9.36
N TYR A 606 7.63 31.50 -9.26
CA TYR A 606 6.73 30.62 -10.00
C TYR A 606 5.26 30.97 -9.76
N TYR A 607 4.85 31.17 -8.50
CA TYR A 607 3.46 31.52 -8.18
C TYR A 607 3.01 32.85 -8.78
N LYS A 608 3.88 33.88 -8.77
CA LYS A 608 3.60 35.14 -9.46
C LYS A 608 3.39 34.94 -10.96
N HIS A 609 4.25 34.16 -11.62
CA HIS A 609 4.13 33.89 -13.05
C HIS A 609 2.89 33.05 -13.39
N PHE A 610 2.59 32.01 -12.61
CA PHE A 610 1.35 31.23 -12.74
C PHE A 610 0.11 32.10 -12.55
N LYS A 611 0.11 33.01 -11.56
CA LYS A 611 -0.99 33.93 -11.32
C LYS A 611 -1.15 34.88 -12.50
N GLY A 612 -0.04 35.46 -13.00
CA GLY A 612 -0.01 36.39 -14.13
C GLY A 612 -0.51 35.79 -15.43
N GLN A 613 0.06 34.67 -15.88
CA GLN A 613 -0.30 34.04 -17.16
C GLN A 613 -1.72 33.47 -17.21
N GLN A 614 -2.39 33.33 -16.05
CA GLN A 614 -3.78 32.86 -15.98
C GLN A 614 -4.81 33.99 -15.83
N GLN A 615 -4.39 35.26 -15.72
CA GLN A 615 -5.31 36.39 -15.50
C GLN A 615 -6.33 36.56 -16.63
N ASP A 616 -5.90 36.32 -17.86
CA ASP A 616 -6.75 36.49 -19.05
C ASP A 616 -7.57 35.24 -19.38
N LEU A 617 -7.33 34.13 -18.67
CA LEU A 617 -8.12 32.90 -18.83
C LEU A 617 -9.47 33.02 -18.12
N THR A 618 -10.48 32.38 -18.67
CA THR A 618 -11.79 32.26 -18.01
C THR A 618 -11.69 31.39 -16.75
N PRO A 619 -12.51 31.59 -15.72
CA PRO A 619 -12.40 30.87 -14.45
C PRO A 619 -12.43 29.33 -14.58
N ASP A 620 -13.13 28.80 -15.58
CA ASP A 620 -13.23 27.36 -15.88
C ASP A 620 -11.95 26.78 -16.52
N ARG A 621 -11.11 27.63 -17.11
CA ARG A 621 -9.81 27.25 -17.72
C ARG A 621 -8.62 27.49 -16.80
N ARG A 622 -8.80 28.23 -15.71
CA ARG A 622 -7.75 28.46 -14.71
C ARG A 622 -7.51 27.20 -13.87
N LEU A 623 -6.25 26.88 -13.65
CA LEU A 623 -5.83 25.89 -12.68
C LEU A 623 -6.02 26.45 -11.26
N LYS A 624 -6.52 25.61 -10.36
CA LYS A 624 -6.57 25.90 -8.92
C LYS A 624 -5.21 25.60 -8.31
N ILE A 625 -4.43 26.67 -8.11
CA ILE A 625 -3.04 26.58 -7.64
C ILE A 625 -2.95 27.05 -6.19
N ALA A 626 -2.28 26.27 -5.35
CA ALA A 626 -1.91 26.65 -3.99
C ALA A 626 -0.38 26.57 -3.80
N MET A 627 0.10 27.09 -2.68
CA MET A 627 1.51 27.10 -2.33
C MET A 627 1.70 26.81 -0.86
N ILE A 628 2.73 26.05 -0.52
CA ILE A 628 3.14 25.89 0.87
C ILE A 628 4.66 25.76 0.98
N TYR A 629 5.22 26.43 1.98
CA TYR A 629 6.60 26.25 2.44
C TYR A 629 6.72 26.73 3.88
N SER A 630 7.78 26.34 4.57
CA SER A 630 8.20 26.92 5.84
C SER A 630 9.72 27.11 5.89
N PHE A 631 10.24 27.51 7.06
CA PHE A 631 11.68 27.65 7.23
C PHE A 631 12.33 26.27 7.30
N GLY A 632 13.11 25.95 6.28
CA GLY A 632 14.23 25.00 6.33
C GLY A 632 15.53 25.78 6.13
N ALA A 633 16.62 25.36 6.76
CA ALA A 633 17.94 25.94 6.50
C ALA A 633 18.33 25.58 5.06
N ASN A 634 17.97 26.42 4.08
CA ASN A 634 18.18 26.22 2.64
C ASN A 634 19.67 26.31 2.22
N GLU A 635 20.59 25.85 3.05
CA GLU A 635 21.96 25.64 2.62
C GLU A 635 22.07 24.20 2.14
N ALA A 636 22.21 24.01 0.82
CA ALA A 636 22.42 22.72 0.16
C ALA A 636 23.78 22.10 0.55
N VAL A 637 23.99 21.81 1.83
CA VAL A 637 25.26 21.28 2.37
C VAL A 637 25.28 19.74 2.35
N ASP A 638 24.15 19.08 2.09
CA ASP A 638 24.05 17.62 1.95
C ASP A 638 22.97 17.27 0.91
N ASP A 639 23.03 16.10 0.25
CA ASP A 639 22.07 15.61 -0.79
C ASP A 639 20.64 15.33 -0.24
N LEU A 640 20.16 16.12 0.72
CA LEU A 640 18.89 16.03 1.45
C LEU A 640 17.87 17.06 0.96
N LEU A 641 16.58 16.74 1.19
CA LEU A 641 15.53 17.75 1.28
C LEU A 641 15.53 18.27 2.71
N ASP A 642 15.84 19.55 2.90
CA ASP A 642 15.91 20.17 4.24
C ASP A 642 14.56 20.14 4.96
N ASP A 643 14.66 20.06 6.29
CA ASP A 643 13.53 19.97 7.19
C ASP A 643 12.73 21.28 7.24
N GLU A 644 11.49 21.23 6.75
CA GLU A 644 10.52 22.32 6.86
C GLU A 644 9.53 22.02 8.00
N GLY A 645 9.74 22.62 9.17
CA GLY A 645 8.84 22.50 10.32
C GLY A 645 7.53 23.29 10.16
N PHE A 646 6.59 23.20 11.11
CA PHE A 646 5.39 24.06 11.11
C PHE A 646 5.63 25.47 11.67
N ASP A 647 6.87 25.79 12.05
CA ASP A 647 7.23 27.11 12.54
C ASP A 647 7.50 28.07 11.36
N THR A 648 6.50 28.91 11.09
CA THR A 648 6.59 30.03 10.13
C THR A 648 7.26 31.26 10.74
N GLY A 649 7.47 31.30 12.07
CA GLY A 649 8.09 32.41 12.79
C GLY A 649 9.56 32.62 12.41
N SER A 650 10.22 31.55 11.98
CA SER A 650 11.62 31.56 11.53
C SER A 650 11.80 32.05 10.08
N LEU A 651 10.73 32.28 9.33
CA LEU A 651 10.79 32.84 7.97
C LEU A 651 11.21 34.33 7.99
N SER A 652 11.86 34.79 6.92
CA SER A 652 12.05 36.22 6.71
C SER A 652 10.69 36.93 6.60
N LYS A 653 10.63 38.21 6.98
CA LYS A 653 9.39 39.00 6.96
C LYS A 653 8.73 38.99 5.57
N ASP A 654 9.53 39.14 4.52
CA ASP A 654 9.03 39.18 3.13
C ASP A 654 8.55 37.82 2.62
N ALA A 655 9.19 36.73 3.05
CA ALA A 655 8.73 35.37 2.73
C ALA A 655 7.42 35.07 3.45
N ARG A 656 7.36 35.35 4.76
CA ARG A 656 6.16 35.13 5.55
C ARG A 656 4.97 35.94 5.05
N GLN A 657 5.18 37.22 4.72
CA GLN A 657 4.14 38.08 4.16
C GLN A 657 3.61 37.54 2.82
N PHE A 658 4.51 37.07 1.95
CA PHE A 658 4.09 36.48 0.68
C PHE A 658 3.27 35.20 0.89
N LEU A 659 3.67 34.36 1.85
CA LEU A 659 2.92 33.16 2.22
C LEU A 659 1.52 33.51 2.76
N ASP A 660 1.41 34.53 3.62
CA ASP A 660 0.10 35.03 4.09
C ASP A 660 -0.78 35.52 2.94
N ASP A 661 -0.20 36.19 1.94
CA ASP A 661 -0.95 36.65 0.76
C ASP A 661 -1.40 35.46 -0.13
N ALA A 662 -0.56 34.44 -0.30
CA ALA A 662 -0.93 33.20 -0.99
C ALA A 662 -2.02 32.41 -0.22
N ILE A 663 -1.95 32.36 1.11
CA ILE A 663 -3.00 31.79 1.96
C ILE A 663 -4.29 32.61 1.85
N ARG A 664 -4.21 33.94 1.67
CA ARG A 664 -5.39 34.77 1.43
C ARG A 664 -6.06 34.44 0.09
N ASP A 665 -5.28 34.24 -0.97
CA ASP A 665 -5.81 33.76 -2.26
C ASP A 665 -6.52 32.40 -2.08
N TYR A 666 -5.93 31.49 -1.30
CA TYR A 666 -6.52 30.19 -0.97
C TYR A 666 -7.83 30.31 -0.18
N ASN A 667 -7.83 31.16 0.85
CA ASN A 667 -9.02 31.44 1.66
C ASN A 667 -10.16 31.98 0.81
N GLN A 668 -9.87 32.85 -0.18
CA GLN A 668 -10.86 33.33 -1.12
C GLN A 668 -11.40 32.23 -2.03
N LEU A 669 -10.54 31.30 -2.46
CA LEU A 669 -10.91 30.18 -3.34
C LEU A 669 -11.85 29.17 -2.66
N PHE A 670 -11.66 28.93 -1.36
CA PHE A 670 -12.36 27.87 -0.62
C PHE A 670 -13.28 28.37 0.51
N GLY A 671 -13.37 29.68 0.74
CA GLY A 671 -14.18 30.26 1.82
C GLY A 671 -13.64 29.96 3.22
N THR A 672 -12.32 29.84 3.38
CA THR A 672 -11.64 29.53 4.64
C THR A 672 -10.97 30.77 5.28
N SER A 673 -10.31 30.62 6.44
CA SER A 673 -9.74 31.75 7.20
C SER A 673 -8.39 31.43 7.89
N TYR A 674 -7.53 30.73 7.16
CA TYR A 674 -6.18 30.39 7.62
C TYR A 674 -5.20 31.56 7.54
N ASP A 675 -4.09 31.47 8.28
CA ASP A 675 -2.96 32.40 8.24
C ASP A 675 -1.67 31.69 8.69
N THR A 676 -0.55 32.41 8.72
CA THR A 676 0.76 31.85 9.13
C THR A 676 0.92 31.61 10.64
N SER A 677 -0.06 31.85 11.51
CA SER A 677 0.06 31.47 12.93
C SER A 677 0.13 29.95 13.10
N ALA A 678 0.87 29.44 14.09
CA ALA A 678 1.17 28.00 14.21
C ALA A 678 -0.07 27.10 14.14
N ASP A 679 -1.12 27.40 14.90
CA ASP A 679 -2.36 26.60 14.92
C ASP A 679 -3.09 26.63 13.57
N LYS A 680 -3.16 27.79 12.91
CA LYS A 680 -3.88 27.95 11.65
C LYS A 680 -3.08 27.47 10.46
N PHE A 681 -1.76 27.56 10.49
CA PHE A 681 -0.88 27.03 9.47
C PHE A 681 -0.89 25.50 9.47
N GLU A 682 -0.96 24.87 10.65
CA GLU A 682 -1.16 23.41 10.74
C GLU A 682 -2.53 23.01 10.13
N ASN A 683 -3.59 23.76 10.40
CA ASN A 683 -4.90 23.50 9.80
C ASN A 683 -4.91 23.76 8.28
N TYR A 684 -4.20 24.80 7.82
CA TYR A 684 -3.98 25.06 6.39
C TYR A 684 -3.30 23.89 5.70
N TYR A 685 -2.21 23.36 6.27
CA TYR A 685 -1.52 22.18 5.75
C TYR A 685 -2.47 20.98 5.61
N LYS A 686 -3.29 20.72 6.63
CA LYS A 686 -4.25 19.60 6.62
C LYS A 686 -5.34 19.78 5.56
N ASP A 687 -5.94 20.97 5.50
CA ASP A 687 -6.98 21.32 4.53
C ASP A 687 -6.43 21.22 3.09
N LEU A 688 -5.27 21.82 2.82
CA LEU A 688 -4.60 21.75 1.52
C LEU A 688 -4.32 20.29 1.13
N SER A 689 -3.77 19.49 2.04
CA SER A 689 -3.51 18.05 1.82
C SER A 689 -4.79 17.29 1.43
N MET A 690 -5.90 17.51 2.14
CA MET A 690 -7.20 16.90 1.81
C MET A 690 -7.75 17.36 0.47
N ARG A 691 -7.71 18.67 0.19
CA ARG A 691 -8.22 19.22 -1.07
C ARG A 691 -7.40 18.77 -2.27
N LEU A 692 -6.08 18.57 -2.09
CA LEU A 692 -5.25 17.94 -3.09
C LEU A 692 -5.68 16.49 -3.31
N LYS A 693 -5.81 15.67 -2.27
CA LYS A 693 -6.28 14.27 -2.40
C LYS A 693 -7.63 14.16 -3.09
N ASN A 694 -8.59 15.02 -2.71
CA ASN A 694 -9.93 15.03 -3.25
C ASN A 694 -9.97 15.37 -4.75
N ARG A 695 -8.93 15.99 -5.34
CA ARG A 695 -8.93 16.66 -6.66
C ARG A 695 -9.73 17.97 -6.69
N GLU A 696 -9.68 18.74 -5.60
CA GLU A 696 -10.18 20.14 -5.56
C GLU A 696 -9.10 21.15 -5.92
N LEU A 697 -7.84 20.79 -5.63
CA LEU A 697 -6.64 21.47 -6.11
C LEU A 697 -6.05 20.74 -7.31
N ASP A 698 -5.50 21.52 -8.22
CA ASP A 698 -4.87 21.04 -9.44
C ASP A 698 -3.36 20.99 -9.33
N LEU A 699 -2.74 22.05 -8.80
CA LEU A 699 -1.30 22.16 -8.63
C LEU A 699 -0.97 22.73 -7.26
N VAL A 700 0.03 22.16 -6.60
CA VAL A 700 0.60 22.73 -5.39
C VAL A 700 2.09 23.00 -5.62
N ILE A 701 2.50 24.25 -5.42
CA ILE A 701 3.90 24.67 -5.50
C ILE A 701 4.53 24.46 -4.12
N VAL A 702 5.64 23.73 -4.08
CA VAL A 702 6.35 23.36 -2.85
C VAL A 702 7.85 23.59 -2.97
N VAL A 703 8.52 23.68 -1.81
CA VAL A 703 9.99 23.60 -1.72
C VAL A 703 10.39 22.18 -1.32
N ASN A 704 10.19 21.79 -0.05
CA ASN A 704 10.42 20.42 0.44
C ASN A 704 9.15 19.75 0.98
N MET A 705 8.14 20.52 1.40
CA MET A 705 6.86 19.96 1.87
C MET A 705 6.17 19.08 0.82
N PHE A 706 5.49 18.03 1.29
CA PHE A 706 4.82 17.00 0.46
C PHE A 706 5.71 16.17 -0.48
N LEU A 707 7.02 16.41 -0.53
CA LEU A 707 7.96 15.54 -1.25
C LEU A 707 8.31 14.28 -0.43
N THR A 708 8.08 14.34 0.87
CA THR A 708 8.11 13.21 1.82
C THR A 708 6.77 13.15 2.57
N GLY A 709 6.42 11.98 3.13
CA GLY A 709 5.20 11.80 3.94
C GLY A 709 3.87 11.79 3.16
N PHE A 710 3.62 12.74 2.25
CA PHE A 710 2.34 12.91 1.55
C PHE A 710 1.97 11.76 0.62
N ASP A 711 0.81 11.14 0.82
CA ASP A 711 0.38 10.03 -0.03
C ASP A 711 -1.02 10.24 -0.63
N ALA A 712 -1.08 10.25 -1.96
CA ALA A 712 -2.31 10.43 -2.73
C ALA A 712 -2.34 9.54 -3.97
N THR A 713 -3.36 8.69 -4.08
CA THR A 713 -3.56 7.83 -5.26
C THR A 713 -3.93 8.63 -6.52
N THR A 714 -4.54 9.80 -6.35
CA THR A 714 -4.98 10.73 -7.40
C THR A 714 -3.89 11.66 -7.94
N LEU A 715 -2.68 11.64 -7.36
CA LEU A 715 -1.54 12.42 -7.85
C LEU A 715 -0.72 11.61 -8.84
N ASN A 716 -0.58 12.08 -10.08
CA ASN A 716 0.16 11.35 -11.12
C ASN A 716 1.39 12.10 -11.64
N THR A 717 1.50 13.42 -11.44
CA THR A 717 2.54 14.22 -12.07
C THR A 717 3.35 15.00 -11.03
N LEU A 718 4.67 14.99 -11.19
CA LEU A 718 5.60 15.83 -10.45
C LEU A 718 6.40 16.68 -11.44
N PHE A 719 6.19 17.99 -11.39
CA PHE A 719 7.02 18.97 -12.09
C PHE A 719 8.21 19.32 -11.18
N VAL A 720 9.43 19.31 -11.72
CA VAL A 720 10.66 19.45 -10.94
C VAL A 720 11.56 20.54 -11.54
N ASP A 721 11.68 21.64 -10.81
CA ASP A 721 12.77 22.61 -10.98
C ASP A 721 13.62 22.70 -9.70
N LYS A 722 14.12 21.54 -9.27
CA LYS A 722 14.91 21.33 -8.06
C LYS A 722 16.00 20.31 -8.33
N ASN A 723 17.18 20.51 -7.74
CA ASN A 723 18.28 19.54 -7.82
C ASN A 723 18.00 18.37 -6.84
N LEU A 724 17.25 17.37 -7.31
CA LEU A 724 16.93 16.18 -6.53
C LEU A 724 18.05 15.14 -6.67
N ARG A 725 18.46 14.53 -5.56
CA ARG A 725 19.53 13.53 -5.54
C ARG A 725 19.20 12.36 -4.63
N ALA A 726 19.80 11.21 -4.92
CA ALA A 726 19.75 10.00 -4.12
C ALA A 726 18.36 9.71 -3.51
N HIS A 727 18.25 9.78 -2.18
CA HIS A 727 17.03 9.44 -1.46
C HIS A 727 15.91 10.48 -1.64
N GLY A 728 16.25 11.77 -1.67
CA GLY A 728 15.28 12.84 -1.91
C GLY A 728 14.61 12.72 -3.28
N LEU A 729 15.37 12.28 -4.29
CA LEU A 729 14.85 11.99 -5.63
C LEU A 729 13.81 10.86 -5.60
N ILE A 730 14.16 9.69 -5.04
CA ILE A 730 13.24 8.54 -5.00
C ILE A 730 11.99 8.84 -4.16
N GLN A 731 12.13 9.56 -3.05
CA GLN A 731 10.99 9.96 -2.21
C GLN A 731 10.00 10.86 -2.97
N ALA A 732 10.53 11.90 -3.61
CA ALA A 732 9.73 12.83 -4.41
C ALA A 732 9.06 12.12 -5.60
N TYR A 733 9.80 11.31 -6.36
CA TYR A 733 9.24 10.57 -7.51
C TYR A 733 8.13 9.63 -7.05
N SER A 734 8.33 8.93 -5.94
CA SER A 734 7.36 8.00 -5.35
C SER A 734 6.08 8.65 -4.83
N ARG A 735 5.90 9.97 -4.94
CA ARG A 735 4.58 10.61 -4.75
C ARG A 735 3.61 10.28 -5.90
N THR A 736 4.14 9.93 -7.08
CA THR A 736 3.35 9.75 -8.31
C THR A 736 3.00 8.28 -8.63
N ASN A 737 3.70 7.31 -8.03
CA ASN A 737 3.64 5.89 -8.44
C ASN A 737 2.58 5.03 -7.73
N ARG A 738 1.63 5.63 -7.01
CA ARG A 738 0.55 4.87 -6.37
C ARG A 738 -0.46 4.36 -7.39
N ILE A 739 -0.85 3.10 -7.24
CA ILE A 739 -1.90 2.46 -8.04
C ILE A 739 -3.25 3.06 -7.66
N LEU A 740 -4.09 3.29 -8.67
CA LEU A 740 -5.48 3.71 -8.47
C LEU A 740 -6.45 2.92 -9.35
N ASN A 741 -6.19 2.91 -10.66
CA ASN A 741 -7.08 2.33 -11.66
C ASN A 741 -6.32 2.09 -12.97
N SER A 742 -7.01 1.56 -13.98
CA SER A 742 -6.45 1.30 -15.32
C SER A 742 -6.02 2.56 -16.09
N VAL A 743 -6.47 3.75 -15.70
CA VAL A 743 -6.11 5.03 -16.34
C VAL A 743 -4.70 5.48 -15.92
N LYS A 744 -4.36 5.27 -14.64
CA LYS A 744 -3.04 5.61 -14.08
C LYS A 744 -2.05 4.46 -14.28
N THR A 745 -1.25 4.58 -15.33
CA THR A 745 -0.32 3.52 -15.77
C THR A 745 1.12 3.70 -15.28
N TYR A 746 1.51 4.92 -14.92
CA TYR A 746 2.84 5.31 -14.43
C TYR A 746 2.75 6.60 -13.61
N GLY A 747 3.80 6.89 -12.86
CA GLY A 747 4.07 8.20 -12.31
C GLY A 747 4.81 9.06 -13.32
N ASN A 748 4.35 10.28 -13.59
CA ASN A 748 4.92 11.17 -14.59
C ASN A 748 5.81 12.21 -13.91
N ILE A 749 7.07 12.28 -14.31
CA ILE A 749 8.06 13.21 -13.79
C ILE A 749 8.51 14.10 -14.94
N VAL A 750 8.32 15.40 -14.79
CA VAL A 750 8.71 16.40 -15.79
C VAL A 750 9.77 17.29 -15.16
N THR A 751 11.01 17.20 -15.64
CA THR A 751 12.15 17.92 -15.06
C THR A 751 12.59 19.06 -15.99
N PHE A 752 12.80 20.24 -15.40
CA PHE A 752 13.31 21.43 -16.09
C PHE A 752 14.82 21.64 -15.86
N ARG A 753 15.47 20.57 -15.37
CA ARG A 753 16.91 20.43 -15.14
C ARG A 753 17.32 19.07 -15.67
N ASP A 754 18.57 18.95 -16.09
CA ASP A 754 19.16 17.65 -16.36
C ASP A 754 19.38 16.93 -15.03
N LEU A 755 18.59 15.87 -14.81
CA LEU A 755 18.65 14.99 -13.65
C LEU A 755 18.89 13.53 -14.07
N GLU A 756 19.33 13.30 -15.30
CA GLU A 756 19.42 11.95 -15.87
C GLU A 756 20.43 11.08 -15.11
N GLU A 757 21.62 11.60 -14.89
CA GLU A 757 22.66 10.93 -14.11
C GLU A 757 22.18 10.66 -12.67
N GLN A 758 21.59 11.68 -12.01
CA GLN A 758 21.11 11.57 -10.63
C GLN A 758 19.97 10.56 -10.49
N THR A 759 19.08 10.49 -11.49
CA THR A 759 17.99 9.50 -11.55
C THR A 759 18.56 8.09 -11.70
N ASN A 760 19.50 7.92 -12.62
CA ASN A 760 20.17 6.65 -12.87
C ASN A 760 20.94 6.13 -11.64
N ASP A 761 21.65 7.02 -10.94
CA ASP A 761 22.38 6.69 -9.72
C ASP A 761 21.45 6.32 -8.58
N ALA A 762 20.37 7.08 -8.38
CA ALA A 762 19.39 6.80 -7.34
C ALA A 762 18.70 5.45 -7.56
N ILE A 763 18.29 5.12 -8.78
CA ILE A 763 17.68 3.83 -9.12
C ILE A 763 18.67 2.68 -8.89
N SER A 764 19.94 2.88 -9.27
CA SER A 764 20.98 1.87 -9.07
C SER A 764 21.26 1.63 -7.59
N LEU A 765 21.20 2.67 -6.76
CA LEU A 765 21.42 2.61 -5.32
C LEU A 765 20.26 1.93 -4.58
N PHE A 766 19.02 2.20 -4.96
CA PHE A 766 17.81 1.71 -4.26
C PHE A 766 17.09 0.52 -4.93
N GLY A 767 17.64 0.00 -6.02
CA GLY A 767 17.19 -1.22 -6.69
C GLY A 767 18.36 -2.19 -6.83
N ASN A 768 18.92 -2.26 -8.04
CA ASN A 768 20.14 -2.98 -8.43
C ASN A 768 20.65 -2.40 -9.77
N LYS A 769 21.80 -2.83 -10.29
CA LYS A 769 22.35 -2.31 -11.57
C LYS A 769 21.47 -2.57 -12.80
N GLU A 770 20.64 -3.61 -12.77
CA GLU A 770 19.75 -4.01 -13.87
C GLU A 770 18.34 -3.39 -13.76
N ALA A 771 18.09 -2.60 -12.71
CA ALA A 771 16.77 -2.07 -12.34
C ALA A 771 16.19 -1.08 -13.35
N ARG A 772 17.03 -0.44 -14.18
CA ARG A 772 16.63 0.71 -15.02
C ARG A 772 15.46 0.38 -15.93
N GLY A 773 15.51 -0.76 -16.63
CA GLY A 773 14.46 -1.18 -17.57
C GLY A 773 13.15 -1.63 -16.91
N VAL A 774 13.16 -1.83 -15.58
CA VAL A 774 11.96 -2.16 -14.79
C VAL A 774 11.34 -0.90 -14.20
N VAL A 775 12.18 0.02 -13.71
CA VAL A 775 11.74 1.22 -12.97
C VAL A 775 11.30 2.35 -13.89
N LEU A 776 12.00 2.55 -15.00
CA LEU A 776 11.72 3.60 -15.98
C LEU A 776 10.98 3.03 -17.19
N LEU A 777 10.05 3.81 -17.73
CA LEU A 777 9.46 3.52 -19.04
C LEU A 777 10.54 3.58 -20.13
N LYS A 778 10.32 2.83 -21.20
CA LYS A 778 11.19 2.88 -22.39
C LYS A 778 11.12 4.26 -23.06
N PRO A 779 12.16 4.66 -23.81
CA PRO A 779 12.13 5.86 -24.65
C PRO A 779 10.97 5.83 -25.67
N TYR A 780 10.58 7.02 -26.15
CA TYR A 780 9.51 7.18 -27.15
C TYR A 780 9.68 6.26 -28.37
N GLY A 781 10.89 6.24 -28.95
CA GLY A 781 11.17 5.48 -30.18
C GLY A 781 10.87 3.98 -30.08
N ASP A 782 11.14 3.37 -28.92
CA ASP A 782 10.87 1.95 -28.69
C ASP A 782 9.36 1.65 -28.66
N TYR A 783 8.58 2.51 -27.98
CA TYR A 783 7.12 2.37 -27.93
C TYR A 783 6.48 2.68 -29.29
N TYR A 784 7.00 3.69 -30.00
CA TYR A 784 6.50 4.06 -31.32
C TYR A 784 6.75 2.97 -32.35
N ALA A 785 7.92 2.32 -32.32
CA ALA A 785 8.24 1.20 -33.20
C ALA A 785 7.29 -0.01 -32.99
N ASP A 786 6.99 -0.37 -31.73
CA ASP A 786 6.02 -1.45 -31.45
C ASP A 786 4.59 -1.03 -31.83
N TYR A 787 4.22 0.24 -31.62
CA TYR A 787 2.93 0.77 -32.07
C TYR A 787 2.79 0.71 -33.59
N ALA A 788 3.80 1.17 -34.33
CA ALA A 788 3.83 1.13 -35.78
C ALA A 788 3.70 -0.31 -36.30
N ALA A 789 4.50 -1.24 -35.78
CA ALA A 789 4.42 -2.64 -36.18
C ALA A 789 3.04 -3.27 -35.95
N LYS A 790 2.37 -2.93 -34.83
CA LYS A 790 1.02 -3.43 -34.54
C LYS A 790 -0.06 -2.76 -35.38
N VAL A 791 0.07 -1.47 -35.67
CA VAL A 791 -0.85 -0.76 -36.57
C VAL A 791 -0.73 -1.31 -37.99
N ASP A 792 0.49 -1.57 -38.48
CA ASP A 792 0.72 -2.21 -39.76
C ASP A 792 0.07 -3.60 -39.80
N GLN A 793 0.29 -4.41 -38.76
CA GLN A 793 -0.39 -5.71 -38.62
C GLN A 793 -1.92 -5.58 -38.62
N LEU A 794 -2.48 -4.57 -37.95
CA LEU A 794 -3.92 -4.34 -37.88
C LEU A 794 -4.49 -4.00 -39.26
N LEU A 795 -3.82 -3.11 -40.00
CA LEU A 795 -4.27 -2.67 -41.32
C LEU A 795 -4.15 -3.79 -42.35
N GLU A 796 -3.14 -4.66 -42.24
CA GLU A 796 -2.94 -5.81 -43.13
C GLU A 796 -3.94 -6.94 -42.85
N GLN A 797 -4.10 -7.33 -41.59
CA GLN A 797 -4.90 -8.50 -41.22
C GLN A 797 -6.39 -8.20 -41.05
N PHE A 798 -6.73 -6.97 -40.67
CA PHE A 798 -8.10 -6.56 -40.36
C PHE A 798 -8.49 -5.25 -41.07
N PRO A 799 -8.50 -5.21 -42.41
CA PRO A 799 -8.90 -4.00 -43.15
C PRO A 799 -10.36 -3.62 -42.85
N LEU A 800 -10.62 -2.31 -42.69
CA LEU A 800 -11.96 -1.80 -42.43
C LEU A 800 -12.96 -2.17 -43.54
N GLY A 801 -14.19 -2.51 -43.14
CA GLY A 801 -15.28 -2.88 -44.06
C GLY A 801 -15.33 -4.37 -44.42
N MET A 802 -14.36 -5.18 -43.99
CA MET A 802 -14.43 -6.63 -44.10
C MET A 802 -14.97 -7.25 -42.80
N ALA A 803 -15.82 -8.26 -42.92
CA ALA A 803 -16.34 -8.99 -41.77
C ALA A 803 -15.27 -9.89 -41.15
N ILE A 804 -15.07 -9.80 -39.84
CA ILE A 804 -14.18 -10.69 -39.09
C ILE A 804 -14.95 -11.99 -38.79
N ALA A 805 -14.88 -12.93 -39.73
CA ALA A 805 -15.82 -14.04 -39.80
C ALA A 805 -15.56 -15.19 -38.81
N SER A 806 -14.32 -15.43 -38.39
CA SER A 806 -14.00 -16.54 -37.49
C SER A 806 -13.82 -16.07 -36.05
N GLU A 807 -14.24 -16.91 -35.09
CA GLU A 807 -14.04 -16.63 -33.66
C GLU A 807 -12.57 -16.39 -33.30
N ALA A 808 -11.65 -17.15 -33.92
CA ALA A 808 -10.22 -17.01 -33.72
C ALA A 808 -9.73 -15.62 -34.19
N ALA A 809 -10.15 -15.19 -35.38
CA ALA A 809 -9.81 -13.87 -35.91
C ALA A 809 -10.42 -12.73 -35.09
N GLN A 810 -11.63 -12.90 -34.55
CA GLN A 810 -12.24 -11.92 -33.64
C GLN A 810 -11.44 -11.78 -32.34
N LYS A 811 -11.01 -12.89 -31.73
CA LYS A 811 -10.16 -12.86 -30.53
C LYS A 811 -8.80 -12.24 -30.81
N GLU A 812 -8.20 -12.56 -31.95
CA GLU A 812 -6.94 -11.97 -32.39
C GLU A 812 -7.06 -10.46 -32.62
N PHE A 813 -8.13 -10.00 -33.27
CA PHE A 813 -8.44 -8.58 -33.43
C PHE A 813 -8.61 -7.88 -32.07
N ILE A 814 -9.38 -8.45 -31.14
CA ILE A 814 -9.56 -7.89 -29.79
C ILE A 814 -8.20 -7.79 -29.08
N ALA A 815 -7.36 -8.81 -29.18
CA ALA A 815 -6.04 -8.81 -28.55
C ALA A 815 -5.10 -7.76 -29.16
N LEU A 816 -5.04 -7.67 -30.50
CA LEU A 816 -4.20 -6.75 -31.26
C LEU A 816 -4.63 -5.30 -31.05
N PHE A 817 -5.91 -4.98 -31.28
CA PHE A 817 -6.42 -3.62 -31.09
C PHE A 817 -6.38 -3.21 -29.62
N GLY A 818 -6.63 -4.14 -28.70
CA GLY A 818 -6.44 -3.91 -27.27
C GLY A 818 -4.99 -3.59 -26.90
N ALA A 819 -4.00 -4.17 -27.60
CA ALA A 819 -2.58 -3.83 -27.43
C ALA A 819 -2.25 -2.45 -28.00
N ILE A 820 -2.80 -2.09 -29.17
CA ILE A 820 -2.66 -0.76 -29.78
C ILE A 820 -3.21 0.32 -28.84
N LEU A 821 -4.42 0.15 -28.31
CA LEU A 821 -5.01 1.09 -27.34
C LEU A 821 -4.16 1.27 -26.08
N ARG A 822 -3.48 0.21 -25.62
CA ARG A 822 -2.54 0.30 -24.48
C ARG A 822 -1.30 1.11 -24.84
N LEU A 823 -0.73 0.89 -26.03
CA LEU A 823 0.42 1.65 -26.52
C LEU A 823 0.05 3.11 -26.76
N GLU A 824 -1.08 3.41 -27.38
CA GLU A 824 -1.57 4.79 -27.54
C GLU A 824 -1.74 5.50 -26.19
N ASN A 825 -2.29 4.82 -25.18
CA ASN A 825 -2.42 5.39 -23.83
C ASN A 825 -1.06 5.68 -23.14
N ILE A 826 0.02 5.03 -23.58
CA ILE A 826 1.39 5.33 -23.16
C ILE A 826 1.95 6.49 -24.03
N LEU A 827 1.85 6.36 -25.35
CA LEU A 827 2.39 7.28 -26.35
C LEU A 827 1.78 8.68 -26.28
N THR A 828 0.48 8.81 -26.00
CA THR A 828 -0.22 10.09 -25.79
C THR A 828 0.39 10.98 -24.71
N SER A 829 1.24 10.43 -23.86
CA SER A 829 1.96 11.22 -22.87
C SER A 829 3.25 11.85 -23.37
N PHE A 830 3.85 11.28 -24.43
CA PHE A 830 5.03 11.82 -25.08
C PHE A 830 4.64 13.02 -25.95
N ASP A 831 5.44 14.08 -25.86
CA ASP A 831 5.16 15.33 -26.57
C ASP A 831 5.35 15.12 -28.07
N GLU A 832 6.28 14.23 -28.44
CA GLU A 832 6.60 13.82 -29.80
C GLU A 832 5.48 13.05 -30.51
N PHE A 833 4.53 12.46 -29.76
CA PHE A 833 3.48 11.65 -30.36
C PHE A 833 2.36 12.48 -30.99
N ALA A 834 2.16 13.71 -30.53
CA ALA A 834 1.07 14.56 -31.03
C ALA A 834 1.25 14.82 -32.54
N GLY A 835 0.28 14.38 -33.35
CA GLY A 835 0.34 14.47 -34.80
C GLY A 835 1.16 13.37 -35.49
N GLN A 836 1.63 12.37 -34.76
CA GLN A 836 2.33 11.18 -35.28
C GLN A 836 1.45 9.91 -35.24
N GLU A 837 0.14 10.07 -35.02
CA GLU A 837 -0.82 8.96 -35.05
C GLU A 837 -0.89 8.34 -36.45
N LEU A 838 -0.68 7.02 -36.55
CA LEU A 838 -0.68 6.30 -37.83
C LEU A 838 -2.10 5.98 -38.32
N LEU A 839 -3.05 5.87 -37.39
CA LEU A 839 -4.46 5.72 -37.71
C LEU A 839 -5.12 7.10 -37.82
N THR A 840 -5.85 7.34 -38.91
CA THR A 840 -6.70 8.53 -38.98
C THR A 840 -7.76 8.50 -37.88
N ALA A 841 -8.24 9.68 -37.45
CA ALA A 841 -9.27 9.79 -36.42
C ALA A 841 -10.53 8.95 -36.73
N ARG A 842 -10.91 8.85 -38.01
CA ARG A 842 -12.00 8.00 -38.46
C ARG A 842 -11.68 6.52 -38.33
N GLN A 843 -10.51 6.07 -38.82
CA GLN A 843 -10.11 4.67 -38.71
C GLN A 843 -10.05 4.21 -37.24
N SER A 844 -9.49 5.04 -36.36
CA SER A 844 -9.44 4.76 -34.92
C SER A 844 -10.85 4.59 -34.32
N GLN A 845 -11.80 5.45 -34.67
CA GLN A 845 -13.20 5.33 -34.23
C GLN A 845 -13.92 4.10 -34.79
N ASP A 846 -13.71 3.79 -36.07
CA ASP A 846 -14.32 2.63 -36.73
C ASP A 846 -13.82 1.33 -36.08
N TYR A 847 -12.50 1.16 -35.92
CA TYR A 847 -11.93 0.02 -35.22
C TYR A 847 -12.36 -0.07 -33.76
N ARG A 848 -12.47 1.07 -33.07
CA ARG A 848 -12.96 1.10 -31.70
C ARG A 848 -14.42 0.67 -31.59
N SER A 849 -15.25 0.96 -32.58
CA SER A 849 -16.64 0.52 -32.63
C SER A 849 -16.71 -1.00 -32.80
N VAL A 850 -15.97 -1.55 -33.77
CA VAL A 850 -15.85 -3.01 -33.98
C VAL A 850 -15.32 -3.70 -32.72
N TYR A 851 -14.31 -3.12 -32.07
CA TYR A 851 -13.76 -3.64 -30.81
C TYR A 851 -14.79 -3.65 -29.70
N LEU A 852 -15.59 -2.58 -29.53
CA LEU A 852 -16.60 -2.51 -28.49
C LEU A 852 -17.74 -3.50 -28.72
N ASP A 853 -18.16 -3.70 -29.97
CA ASP A 853 -19.21 -4.66 -30.33
C ASP A 853 -18.74 -6.09 -30.09
N LEU A 854 -17.59 -6.49 -30.65
CA LEU A 854 -17.02 -7.82 -30.44
C LEU A 854 -16.72 -8.06 -28.96
N HIS A 855 -16.09 -7.10 -28.27
CA HIS A 855 -15.83 -7.24 -26.84
C HIS A 855 -17.13 -7.33 -26.01
N ALA A 856 -18.25 -6.76 -26.45
CA ALA A 856 -19.54 -6.90 -25.78
C ALA A 856 -20.19 -8.26 -26.04
N GLU A 857 -20.06 -8.78 -27.25
CA GLU A 857 -20.52 -10.12 -27.64
C GLU A 857 -19.79 -11.21 -26.84
N TRP A 858 -18.46 -11.19 -26.87
CA TRP A 858 -17.58 -12.11 -26.12
C TRP A 858 -17.62 -11.95 -24.58
N ARG A 859 -18.38 -10.99 -24.05
CA ARG A 859 -18.62 -10.82 -22.61
C ARG A 859 -19.96 -11.37 -22.13
N LYS A 860 -20.88 -11.64 -23.07
CA LYS A 860 -22.20 -12.20 -22.77
C LYS A 860 -22.15 -13.73 -22.70
N ASP A 861 -21.23 -14.33 -23.43
CA ASP A 861 -20.78 -15.72 -23.29
C ASP A 861 -19.73 -15.84 -22.17
#